data_AF-A0A197KBI7-F1
#
_entry.id   AF-A0A197KBI7-F1
#
_cell.length_a   1.000
_cell.length_b   1.000
_cell.length_c   1.000
_cell.angle_alpha   90.00
_cell.angle_beta   90.00
_cell.angle_gamma   90.00
#
_symmetry.space_group_name_H-M   'P 1'
#
loop_
_entity.id
_entity.type
_entity.pdbx_description
1 polymer ?
#
loop_
_entity_poly.entity_id
_entity_poly.type
_entity_poly.pdbx_seq_one_letter_code
_entity_poly.pdbx_strand_id
1 'polypeptide(L)'
;MNNPPLDQLDANVPDKGSPNTTQAPPRKRYKSRKFFGVPKSLDSRDPSQQSTQSFGASQFDGNMDNPLPIAQTEDLLRSVIFPKNIAKPAVKAALPGLQERIVRTDQLLYCNMLLRQDSAISSSSDEGEEKATDDPANALQALTFDSREQKWLKKVKEDPVAQDRMQWLVTKMVEAFIADATKDSIKIAEIVALGPVLEREPYRKLLSSFIADFDDSRILDVNLLQGLVQLVLSASPGLLVSDDLIKVLSLLRIHLEGTHQHSQEHLYHLTSAVSRILDVMADHKVQDLDRVMEHEPLSVVLSGLKSSSDPYLMYQACYAFQALQYVPDDETALQAVLRHSTGVVDDLVMVTSVMKLDLGSVLEGLGKLLEAVISAFGIAGAVFEGVGSLHESGRGVLESLKEGLGSGQRQPWYPAVRAAYAFVQAAQLKDLRQLIYEAPCRQDPLFQWSICQLLGEIAVDPVWIVETRQQAIDLLGHLYKEDQEWGRDESVKAWMVTTLDKLGSTSDQAINKYALALFQELDSGNTPRTQHPYPMRSHLPIPESSPILAKVQEIPYMEYELYQLRMQRLNDAKLPIYISPMAKASLQAQDNEVFPLMDKLQEFLTSNRQVMLILGDSGAGKSTFNKHLEHHLWTEYRCGGPIPLFINLPALQNPSKDLMSEQLKEHNFSEEQIQELKQHRKFIVICDGYDESQLTVNIHDSNSFNTSGQWNVKLVISCRSQYLGQDYRDRFVPHGGGHYNRPGVDLFQEAVISPFSTEQIKDYVEKYVPLEPRDWRTEDYMDKLTTVPNLMDLVKNPFLLSLALEALPGVIEGKQDLSTIKITRAQLYDTFVEHWSNVNKRRLQSNTLSRKDRAALDDLLDAGFFSKSIEYSTRLALATFEQPDRNPIIQYVHYEDKNTWKAKFFGQDPNVRLLRASSPLTRTGNLHHFLHRSMLEYFFSRAIVDPSSHVLERSRKAEFQVQAVFPVGRRAVQVERPSEPSCG
;
A
#
# COMPACT_ATOMS: atom_id res chain seq x y z
N MET A 1 -13.25 38.36 25.02
CA MET A 1 -13.70 38.19 26.43
C MET A 1 -12.69 37.24 27.08
N ASN A 2 -11.54 37.72 27.55
CA ASN A 2 -11.23 38.15 28.93
C ASN A 2 -11.48 37.08 30.01
N ASN A 3 -10.45 36.23 30.25
CA ASN A 3 -9.78 35.88 31.53
C ASN A 3 -10.59 35.43 32.79
N PRO A 4 -9.98 34.77 33.83
CA PRO A 4 -8.91 33.73 33.85
C PRO A 4 -9.11 32.72 35.06
N PRO A 5 -8.11 32.23 35.85
CA PRO A 5 -8.10 30.88 36.44
C PRO A 5 -8.18 30.89 38.00
N LEU A 6 -8.06 29.74 38.66
CA LEU A 6 -7.98 29.66 40.14
C LEU A 6 -6.74 28.89 40.62
N ASP A 7 -6.04 29.57 41.53
CA ASP A 7 -4.77 29.26 42.17
C ASP A 7 -4.87 28.29 43.37
N GLN A 8 -3.67 27.85 43.75
CA GLN A 8 -3.23 27.10 44.91
C GLN A 8 -3.64 27.70 46.28
N LEU A 9 -3.68 26.84 47.30
CA LEU A 9 -3.49 27.22 48.71
C LEU A 9 -2.58 26.20 49.42
N ASP A 10 -1.43 26.69 49.85
CA ASP A 10 -0.52 26.15 50.87
C ASP A 10 -1.11 26.25 52.29
N ALA A 11 -0.66 25.37 53.21
CA ALA A 11 -0.02 25.76 54.49
C ALA A 11 0.17 24.60 55.51
N ASN A 12 1.46 24.38 55.88
CA ASN A 12 2.01 24.24 57.26
C ASN A 12 1.64 23.05 58.21
N VAL A 13 2.55 22.05 58.34
CA VAL A 13 3.60 21.81 59.40
C VAL A 13 3.32 22.38 60.84
N PRO A 14 3.74 21.85 62.04
CA PRO A 14 4.80 20.83 62.39
C PRO A 14 4.57 19.85 63.61
N ASP A 15 5.59 18.97 63.79
CA ASP A 15 6.32 18.53 65.02
C ASP A 15 5.89 17.41 66.01
N LYS A 16 6.90 16.55 66.24
CA LYS A 16 7.41 15.91 67.49
C LYS A 16 6.72 14.70 68.17
N GLY A 17 7.52 13.63 68.34
CA GLY A 17 7.44 12.72 69.50
C GLY A 17 8.03 11.30 69.33
N SER A 18 9.35 11.13 69.52
CA SER A 18 10.04 9.85 69.86
C SER A 18 9.69 9.39 71.31
N PRO A 19 10.18 8.28 71.95
CA PRO A 19 11.31 7.38 71.63
C PRO A 19 11.25 5.86 72.08
N ASN A 20 12.35 5.12 71.82
CA ASN A 20 12.93 3.91 72.50
C ASN A 20 12.16 2.56 72.51
N THR A 21 12.75 1.41 72.14
CA THR A 21 13.75 0.66 72.96
C THR A 21 14.47 -0.49 72.19
N THR A 22 15.80 -0.46 72.20
CA THR A 22 16.84 -1.48 72.54
C THR A 22 16.62 -3.01 72.38
N GLN A 23 17.55 -3.68 71.67
CA GLN A 23 18.46 -4.79 72.11
C GLN A 23 18.75 -5.88 71.04
N ALA A 24 20.03 -6.30 70.99
CA ALA A 24 20.58 -7.49 70.31
C ALA A 24 21.04 -8.54 71.37
N PRO A 25 21.78 -9.61 71.03
CA PRO A 25 21.50 -10.86 70.27
C PRO A 25 21.43 -12.10 71.21
N PRO A 26 21.45 -13.39 70.74
CA PRO A 26 22.73 -14.13 70.77
C PRO A 26 22.91 -15.30 69.75
N ARG A 27 24.15 -15.83 69.77
CA ARG A 27 24.76 -16.98 69.08
C ARG A 27 24.27 -18.37 69.56
N LYS A 28 24.30 -19.41 68.68
CA LYS A 28 25.25 -20.57 68.71
C LYS A 28 24.75 -21.84 67.96
N ARG A 29 25.66 -22.39 67.14
CA ARG A 29 26.17 -23.79 67.09
C ARG A 29 25.57 -24.88 66.14
N TYR A 30 26.50 -25.36 65.30
CA TYR A 30 26.97 -26.75 65.06
C TYR A 30 26.83 -27.39 63.66
N LYS A 31 27.99 -27.87 63.21
CA LYS A 31 28.38 -28.59 61.99
C LYS A 31 27.89 -30.04 61.95
N SER A 32 27.92 -30.64 60.75
CA SER A 32 28.58 -31.92 60.35
C SER A 32 27.72 -32.69 59.33
N ARG A 33 28.18 -33.53 58.38
CA ARG A 33 29.43 -33.82 57.61
C ARG A 33 29.06 -35.06 56.75
N LYS A 34 29.78 -35.31 55.64
CA LYS A 34 29.99 -36.61 54.93
C LYS A 34 28.89 -37.08 53.92
N PHE A 35 29.14 -37.83 52.83
CA PHE A 35 30.28 -38.64 52.34
C PHE A 35 30.17 -38.82 50.77
N PHE A 36 31.33 -38.98 50.10
CA PHE A 36 31.73 -39.68 48.84
C PHE A 36 30.65 -40.39 47.95
N GLY A 37 30.81 -40.63 46.64
CA GLY A 37 31.96 -40.62 45.71
C GLY A 37 31.62 -41.33 44.37
N VAL A 38 32.55 -41.19 43.42
CA VAL A 38 32.79 -41.89 42.11
C VAL A 38 32.59 -43.45 42.25
N PRO A 39 32.20 -44.28 41.22
CA PRO A 39 33.00 -44.48 39.99
C PRO A 39 32.38 -45.02 38.66
N LYS A 40 33.13 -44.71 37.58
CA LYS A 40 33.64 -45.50 36.42
C LYS A 40 32.90 -46.76 35.87
N SER A 41 32.62 -46.67 34.55
CA SER A 41 33.14 -47.49 33.41
C SER A 41 32.77 -48.97 33.17
N LEU A 42 32.59 -49.24 31.86
CA LEU A 42 32.95 -50.42 31.04
C LEU A 42 31.87 -51.47 30.69
N ASP A 43 31.64 -51.49 29.36
CA ASP A 43 31.74 -52.63 28.44
C ASP A 43 30.55 -53.55 28.08
N SER A 44 30.33 -53.52 26.74
CA SER A 44 30.15 -54.64 25.83
C SER A 44 28.75 -55.25 25.68
N ARG A 45 28.21 -55.20 24.46
CA ARG A 45 28.13 -56.34 23.51
C ARG A 45 27.23 -56.01 22.29
N ASP A 46 27.83 -56.21 21.12
CA ASP A 46 27.29 -56.46 19.77
C ASP A 46 26.45 -57.78 19.71
N PRO A 47 25.86 -58.26 18.56
CA PRO A 47 25.85 -57.75 17.17
C PRO A 47 24.52 -57.92 16.36
N SER A 48 24.60 -57.63 15.04
CA SER A 48 23.79 -58.09 13.86
C SER A 48 22.61 -57.18 13.41
N GLN A 49 22.33 -56.90 12.13
CA GLN A 49 22.82 -57.37 10.81
C GLN A 49 22.34 -56.38 9.70
N GLN A 50 23.21 -56.12 8.68
CA GLN A 50 22.95 -55.92 7.21
C GLN A 50 21.84 -54.94 6.73
N SER A 51 22.03 -54.05 5.74
CA SER A 51 22.64 -54.28 4.42
C SER A 51 22.81 -52.97 3.59
N THR A 52 24.02 -52.85 3.01
CA THR A 52 24.41 -52.35 1.66
C THR A 52 23.81 -51.10 1.00
N GLN A 53 24.68 -50.15 0.63
CA GLN A 53 25.05 -49.88 -0.78
C GLN A 53 26.44 -49.22 -0.89
N SER A 54 27.20 -49.68 -1.88
CA SER A 54 28.65 -49.56 -2.06
C SER A 54 29.07 -48.37 -2.95
N PHE A 55 30.17 -47.70 -2.59
CA PHE A 55 31.03 -46.99 -3.52
C PHE A 55 32.28 -47.83 -3.80
N GLY A 56 32.61 -48.04 -5.08
CA GLY A 56 33.85 -48.67 -5.53
C GLY A 56 34.98 -47.65 -5.57
N ALA A 57 36.04 -47.95 -4.82
CA ALA A 57 37.31 -47.24 -4.82
C ALA A 57 38.22 -47.73 -5.96
N SER A 58 39.19 -46.90 -6.37
CA SER A 58 40.57 -47.38 -6.54
C SER A 58 41.56 -46.23 -6.43
N GLN A 59 42.68 -46.57 -5.79
CA GLN A 59 43.73 -45.70 -5.29
C GLN A 59 44.77 -45.33 -6.36
N PHE A 60 45.46 -44.24 -6.03
CA PHE A 60 46.78 -43.78 -6.43
C PHE A 60 47.83 -44.86 -6.73
N ASP A 61 48.73 -44.52 -7.65
CA ASP A 61 50.17 -44.79 -7.46
C ASP A 61 51.05 -43.72 -8.18
N GLY A 62 51.99 -43.16 -7.42
CA GLY A 62 53.41 -43.01 -7.82
C GLY A 62 53.89 -41.86 -8.74
N ASN A 63 54.41 -40.80 -8.10
CA ASN A 63 55.67 -40.09 -8.39
C ASN A 63 55.86 -39.24 -9.68
N MET A 64 56.05 -37.92 -9.50
CA MET A 64 57.31 -37.20 -9.79
C MET A 64 57.15 -35.70 -9.49
N ASP A 65 58.12 -35.18 -8.72
CA ASP A 65 58.31 -33.77 -8.39
C ASP A 65 58.43 -32.87 -9.64
N ASN A 66 57.67 -31.78 -9.63
CA ASN A 66 58.09 -30.49 -10.16
C ASN A 66 57.20 -29.40 -9.52
N PRO A 67 57.75 -28.48 -8.69
CA PRO A 67 56.97 -27.34 -8.24
C PRO A 67 56.78 -26.39 -9.44
N LEU A 68 55.52 -26.20 -9.85
CA LEU A 68 55.13 -25.07 -10.68
C LEU A 68 55.54 -23.77 -9.96
N PRO A 69 56.05 -22.74 -10.67
CA PRO A 69 56.56 -21.54 -10.03
C PRO A 69 55.42 -20.79 -9.32
N ILE A 70 55.68 -20.41 -8.06
CA ILE A 70 54.75 -19.74 -7.12
C ILE A 70 53.99 -18.56 -7.77
N ALA A 71 54.63 -17.84 -8.68
CA ALA A 71 54.06 -16.72 -9.44
C ALA A 71 52.79 -17.08 -10.25
N GLN A 72 52.65 -18.31 -10.76
CA GLN A 72 51.44 -18.71 -11.52
C GLN A 72 50.22 -18.96 -10.62
N THR A 73 50.43 -19.21 -9.33
CA THR A 73 49.35 -19.46 -8.36
C THR A 73 48.79 -18.15 -7.79
N GLU A 74 49.64 -17.13 -7.62
CA GLU A 74 49.25 -15.76 -7.23
C GLU A 74 48.47 -15.05 -8.35
N ASP A 75 48.89 -15.17 -9.62
CA ASP A 75 48.16 -14.61 -10.77
C ASP A 75 46.78 -15.26 -10.99
N LEU A 76 46.64 -16.57 -10.69
CA LEU A 76 45.36 -17.26 -10.77
C LEU A 76 44.39 -16.78 -9.68
N LEU A 77 44.84 -16.59 -8.44
CA LEU A 77 44.01 -16.08 -7.33
C LEU A 77 43.58 -14.62 -7.56
N ARG A 78 44.46 -13.78 -8.11
CA ARG A 78 44.14 -12.40 -8.54
C ARG A 78 43.01 -12.34 -9.58
N SER A 79 42.83 -13.39 -10.37
CA SER A 79 41.78 -13.44 -11.40
C SER A 79 40.38 -13.84 -10.88
N VAL A 80 40.29 -14.53 -9.74
CA VAL A 80 39.03 -15.16 -9.25
C VAL A 80 38.19 -14.25 -8.35
N ILE A 81 38.80 -13.34 -7.59
CA ILE A 81 38.10 -12.42 -6.67
C ILE A 81 37.61 -11.20 -7.45
N PHE A 82 36.33 -10.82 -7.38
CA PHE A 82 35.73 -9.76 -8.21
C PHE A 82 36.05 -9.87 -9.72
N PRO A 83 35.71 -11.00 -10.37
CA PRO A 83 36.12 -11.26 -11.75
C PRO A 83 35.38 -10.39 -12.77
N LYS A 84 34.21 -9.87 -12.41
CA LYS A 84 33.34 -9.03 -13.26
C LYS A 84 32.58 -8.00 -12.42
N ASN A 85 32.19 -6.90 -13.06
CA ASN A 85 31.22 -5.97 -12.50
C ASN A 85 29.84 -6.64 -12.41
N ILE A 86 29.10 -6.32 -11.35
CA ILE A 86 27.78 -6.91 -11.08
C ILE A 86 26.69 -5.86 -11.20
N ALA A 87 25.45 -6.30 -11.42
CA ALA A 87 24.31 -5.39 -11.41
C ALA A 87 24.21 -4.71 -10.04
N LYS A 88 23.90 -3.41 -10.03
CA LYS A 88 23.74 -2.65 -8.80
C LYS A 88 22.76 -3.37 -7.86
N PRO A 89 23.14 -3.62 -6.59
CA PRO A 89 22.24 -4.20 -5.61
C PRO A 89 20.96 -3.35 -5.51
N ALA A 90 19.82 -3.97 -5.79
CA ALA A 90 18.52 -3.33 -5.68
C ALA A 90 17.77 -3.94 -4.50
N VAL A 91 17.25 -3.10 -3.61
CA VAL A 91 16.33 -3.52 -2.56
C VAL A 91 15.05 -4.01 -3.25
N LYS A 92 14.92 -5.33 -3.43
CA LYS A 92 13.72 -5.95 -3.98
C LYS A 92 12.81 -6.39 -2.85
N ALA A 93 11.55 -6.00 -2.92
CA ALA A 93 10.51 -6.44 -2.01
C ALA A 93 9.34 -7.06 -2.79
N ALA A 94 8.43 -7.74 -2.09
CA ALA A 94 7.22 -8.27 -2.72
C ALA A 94 6.31 -7.11 -3.20
N LEU A 95 5.93 -7.11 -4.48
CA LEU A 95 5.04 -6.11 -5.05
C LEU A 95 3.60 -6.36 -4.61
N PRO A 96 2.90 -5.35 -4.06
CA PRO A 96 1.52 -5.48 -3.62
C PRO A 96 0.57 -5.60 -4.83
N GLY A 97 -0.57 -6.27 -4.63
CA GLY A 97 -1.71 -6.09 -5.54
C GLY A 97 -2.18 -4.63 -5.56
N LEU A 98 -2.84 -4.19 -6.64
CA LEU A 98 -3.37 -2.81 -6.79
C LEU A 98 -4.22 -2.36 -5.59
N GLN A 99 -4.97 -3.29 -5.00
CA GLN A 99 -5.87 -3.04 -3.87
C GLN A 99 -5.30 -3.50 -2.52
N GLU A 100 -4.10 -4.08 -2.52
CA GLU A 100 -3.50 -4.65 -1.32
C GLU A 100 -2.87 -3.54 -0.46
N ARG A 101 -2.97 -3.71 0.87
CA ARG A 101 -2.37 -2.76 1.81
C ARG A 101 -0.86 -2.97 1.85
N ILE A 102 -0.10 -1.88 1.69
CA ILE A 102 1.36 -1.90 1.85
C ILE A 102 1.70 -1.94 3.34
N VAL A 103 2.17 -3.08 3.84
CA VAL A 103 2.37 -3.28 5.28
C VAL A 103 3.80 -2.94 5.72
N ARG A 104 4.77 -2.98 4.80
CA ARG A 104 6.19 -2.73 5.10
C ARG A 104 6.77 -1.57 4.31
N THR A 105 7.68 -0.85 4.94
CA THR A 105 8.36 0.32 4.34
C THR A 105 9.29 -0.06 3.19
N ASP A 106 9.90 -1.26 3.22
CA ASP A 106 10.69 -1.78 2.09
C ASP A 106 9.85 -2.01 0.83
N GLN A 107 8.61 -2.48 0.98
CA GLN A 107 7.65 -2.58 -0.13
C GLN A 107 7.29 -1.20 -0.68
N LEU A 108 7.00 -0.22 0.19
CA LEU A 108 6.68 1.15 -0.22
C LEU A 108 7.84 1.81 -0.96
N LEU A 109 9.06 1.66 -0.43
CA LEU A 109 10.30 2.11 -1.04
C LEU A 109 10.46 1.50 -2.44
N TYR A 110 10.33 0.17 -2.55
CA TYR A 110 10.50 -0.54 -3.81
C TYR A 110 9.49 -0.10 -4.88
N CYS A 111 8.22 0.08 -4.50
CA CYS A 111 7.18 0.57 -5.40
C CYS A 111 7.51 1.96 -5.96
N ASN A 112 7.92 2.90 -5.10
CA ASN A 112 8.27 4.26 -5.53
C ASN A 112 9.57 4.30 -6.35
N MET A 113 10.55 3.44 -6.05
CA MET A 113 11.77 3.31 -6.86
C MET A 113 11.45 2.86 -8.29
N LEU A 114 10.58 1.86 -8.46
CA LEU A 114 10.17 1.39 -9.79
C LEU A 114 9.45 2.49 -10.58
N LEU A 115 8.54 3.23 -9.95
CA LEU A 115 7.83 4.34 -10.58
C LEU A 115 8.78 5.45 -11.05
N ARG A 116 9.79 5.79 -10.23
CA ARG A 116 10.82 6.79 -10.61
C ARG A 116 11.70 6.30 -11.76
N GLN A 117 12.18 5.05 -11.71
CA GLN A 117 13.03 4.50 -12.77
C GLN A 117 12.31 4.48 -14.12
N ASP A 118 11.04 4.09 -14.13
CA ASP A 118 10.23 4.08 -15.34
C ASP A 118 10.00 5.49 -15.91
N SER A 119 9.81 6.50 -15.06
CA SER A 119 9.72 7.90 -15.49
C SER A 119 11.04 8.45 -16.07
N ALA A 120 12.19 8.00 -15.55
CA ALA A 120 13.51 8.37 -16.07
C ALA A 120 13.79 7.73 -17.44
N ILE A 121 13.41 6.46 -17.62
CA ILE A 121 13.53 5.77 -18.92
C ILE A 121 12.64 6.46 -19.97
N SER A 122 11.41 6.81 -19.59
CA SER A 122 10.44 7.46 -20.50
C SER A 122 10.89 8.88 -20.92
N SER A 123 11.57 9.62 -20.05
CA SER A 123 12.11 10.95 -20.39
C SER A 123 13.36 10.89 -21.25
N SER A 124 14.21 9.86 -21.11
CA SER A 124 15.40 9.67 -21.97
C SER A 124 15.07 9.24 -23.41
N SER A 125 13.87 8.75 -23.69
CA SER A 125 13.46 8.34 -25.04
C SER A 125 12.88 9.48 -25.89
N ASP A 126 12.55 10.63 -25.29
CA ASP A 126 11.92 11.77 -25.98
C ASP A 126 12.92 12.89 -26.39
N GLU A 127 14.19 12.82 -25.96
CA GLU A 127 15.23 13.75 -26.40
C GLU A 127 15.99 13.21 -27.64
N GLY A 128 15.49 13.59 -28.82
CA GLY A 128 16.25 13.81 -30.06
C GLY A 128 17.17 12.71 -30.60
N GLU A 129 16.81 12.14 -31.75
CA GLU A 129 17.74 11.44 -32.66
C GLU A 129 18.92 12.37 -33.04
N GLU A 130 20.05 12.30 -32.35
CA GLU A 130 21.31 12.82 -32.89
C GLU A 130 22.54 12.01 -32.42
N LYS A 131 23.11 11.28 -33.40
CA LYS A 131 24.43 10.64 -33.46
C LYS A 131 24.82 9.69 -32.31
N ALA A 132 24.51 8.42 -32.53
CA ALA A 132 25.24 7.29 -31.94
C ALA A 132 26.73 7.38 -32.31
N THR A 133 27.57 7.69 -31.32
CA THR A 133 28.96 7.26 -31.31
C THR A 133 28.99 5.83 -30.77
N ASP A 134 29.46 4.88 -31.60
CA ASP A 134 29.66 3.47 -31.28
C ASP A 134 30.77 3.28 -30.23
N ASP A 135 30.51 3.67 -28.98
CA ASP A 135 31.39 3.36 -27.84
C ASP A 135 30.66 2.42 -26.85
N PRO A 136 31.01 1.12 -26.79
CA PRO A 136 30.37 0.13 -25.92
C PRO A 136 30.56 0.39 -24.42
N ALA A 137 31.45 1.33 -24.03
CA ALA A 137 31.73 1.65 -22.64
C ALA A 137 30.69 2.59 -21.99
N ASN A 138 29.88 3.30 -22.80
CA ASN A 138 28.90 4.30 -22.32
C ASN A 138 27.44 3.92 -22.56
N ALA A 139 27.17 2.65 -22.92
CA ALA A 139 25.82 2.12 -22.82
C ALA A 139 25.43 2.13 -21.34
N LEU A 140 24.67 3.15 -20.90
CA LEU A 140 23.88 3.11 -19.67
C LEU A 140 23.31 1.69 -19.58
N GLN A 141 23.73 0.93 -18.56
CA GLN A 141 23.13 -0.37 -18.27
C GLN A 141 21.63 -0.14 -18.15
N ALA A 142 20.90 -0.41 -19.23
CA ALA A 142 19.47 -0.21 -19.29
C ALA A 142 18.88 -1.07 -18.16
N LEU A 143 18.26 -0.41 -17.18
CA LEU A 143 17.54 -1.03 -16.09
C LEU A 143 16.41 -1.89 -16.69
N THR A 144 16.70 -3.14 -17.00
CA THR A 144 15.70 -4.05 -17.57
C THR A 144 14.78 -4.54 -16.46
N PHE A 145 13.56 -4.01 -16.41
CA PHE A 145 12.51 -4.51 -15.53
C PHE A 145 12.19 -5.98 -15.82
N ASP A 146 11.97 -6.76 -14.77
CA ASP A 146 11.52 -8.15 -14.92
C ASP A 146 10.03 -8.22 -15.39
N SER A 147 9.58 -9.39 -15.84
CA SER A 147 8.21 -9.54 -16.35
C SER A 147 7.13 -9.23 -15.30
N ARG A 148 7.41 -9.40 -14.01
CA ARG A 148 6.46 -9.07 -12.93
C ARG A 148 6.42 -7.57 -12.68
N GLU A 149 7.57 -6.92 -12.63
CA GLU A 149 7.73 -5.47 -12.49
C GLU A 149 7.03 -4.74 -13.65
N GLN A 150 7.21 -5.19 -14.89
CA GLN A 150 6.53 -4.61 -16.06
C GLN A 150 5.01 -4.75 -15.99
N LYS A 151 4.51 -5.93 -15.60
CA LYS A 151 3.06 -6.16 -15.43
C LYS A 151 2.47 -5.29 -14.32
N TRP A 152 3.22 -5.11 -13.24
CA TRP A 152 2.81 -4.28 -12.12
C TRP A 152 2.80 -2.78 -12.50
N LEU A 153 3.87 -2.29 -13.13
CA LEU A 153 3.97 -0.91 -13.62
C LEU A 153 2.84 -0.56 -14.59
N LYS A 154 2.53 -1.45 -15.54
CA LYS A 154 1.41 -1.26 -16.46
C LYS A 154 0.09 -1.08 -15.72
N LYS A 155 -0.20 -1.96 -14.76
CA LYS A 155 -1.42 -1.90 -13.95
C LYS A 155 -1.52 -0.62 -13.11
N VAL A 156 -0.43 -0.22 -12.48
CA VAL A 156 -0.38 0.98 -11.63
C VAL A 156 -0.49 2.26 -12.47
N LYS A 157 0.05 2.29 -13.69
CA LYS A 157 -0.15 3.41 -14.63
C LYS A 157 -1.59 3.57 -15.11
N GLU A 158 -2.33 2.48 -15.21
CA GLU A 158 -3.76 2.50 -15.53
C GLU A 158 -4.61 3.04 -14.35
N ASP A 159 -4.02 3.20 -13.15
CA ASP A 159 -4.69 3.64 -11.93
C ASP A 159 -3.94 4.80 -11.22
N PRO A 160 -4.20 6.06 -11.61
CA PRO A 160 -3.56 7.23 -11.00
C PRO A 160 -3.81 7.35 -9.50
N VAL A 161 -4.95 6.87 -8.99
CA VAL A 161 -5.28 6.98 -7.56
C VAL A 161 -4.38 6.08 -6.71
N ALA A 162 -4.00 4.91 -7.25
CA ALA A 162 -3.03 4.03 -6.60
C ALA A 162 -1.63 4.66 -6.54
N GLN A 163 -1.21 5.38 -7.59
CA GLN A 163 0.06 6.12 -7.61
C GLN A 163 0.05 7.26 -6.59
N ASP A 164 -0.99 8.09 -6.62
CA ASP A 164 -1.16 9.22 -5.69
C ASP A 164 -1.16 8.73 -4.24
N ARG A 165 -1.76 7.57 -3.95
CA ARG A 165 -1.73 6.96 -2.62
C ARG A 165 -0.31 6.62 -2.17
N MET A 166 0.53 6.06 -3.04
CA MET A 166 1.91 5.71 -2.67
C MET A 166 2.74 6.95 -2.33
N GLN A 167 2.60 8.03 -3.11
CA GLN A 167 3.23 9.31 -2.84
C GLN A 167 2.68 9.97 -1.57
N TRP A 168 1.37 9.89 -1.37
CA TRP A 168 0.69 10.37 -0.17
C TRP A 168 1.17 9.66 1.09
N LEU A 169 1.33 8.32 1.05
CA LEU A 169 1.86 7.54 2.17
C LEU A 169 3.27 8.02 2.55
N VAL A 170 4.16 8.14 1.57
CA VAL A 170 5.52 8.61 1.78
C VAL A 170 5.54 10.01 2.41
N THR A 171 4.71 10.94 1.90
CA THR A 171 4.60 12.30 2.44
C THR A 171 4.05 12.30 3.87
N LYS A 172 3.01 11.52 4.15
CA LYS A 172 2.41 11.41 5.49
C LYS A 172 3.33 10.75 6.50
N MET A 173 4.19 9.82 6.07
CA MET A 173 5.24 9.26 6.94
C MET A 173 6.24 10.32 7.38
N VAL A 174 6.65 11.24 6.49
CA VAL A 174 7.49 12.38 6.86
C VAL A 174 6.79 13.28 7.87
N GLU A 175 5.54 13.67 7.61
CA GLU A 175 4.77 14.51 8.53
C GLU A 175 4.57 13.85 9.90
N ALA A 176 4.26 12.55 9.92
CA ALA A 176 4.08 11.78 11.14
C ALA A 176 5.38 11.65 11.95
N PHE A 177 6.52 11.49 11.28
CA PHE A 177 7.84 11.49 11.92
C PHE A 177 8.19 12.84 12.52
N ILE A 178 7.95 13.94 11.79
CA ILE A 178 8.24 15.31 12.26
C ILE A 178 7.36 15.66 13.48
N ALA A 179 6.09 15.25 13.48
CA ALA A 179 5.18 15.48 14.60
C ALA A 179 5.45 14.58 15.83
N ASP A 180 6.28 13.55 15.70
CA ASP A 180 6.60 12.64 16.80
C ASP A 180 7.68 13.25 17.71
N ALA A 181 7.34 13.46 18.98
CA ALA A 181 8.28 13.93 19.99
C ALA A 181 9.34 12.87 20.38
N THR A 182 9.11 11.60 20.03
CA THR A 182 9.95 10.45 20.42
C THR A 182 10.46 9.68 19.21
N LYS A 183 11.66 10.04 18.74
CA LYS A 183 12.31 9.47 17.55
C LYS A 183 13.27 8.36 17.97
N ASP A 184 12.76 7.15 18.18
CA ASP A 184 13.61 5.98 18.47
C ASP A 184 14.41 5.53 17.23
N SER A 185 15.38 4.63 17.44
CA SER A 185 16.27 4.15 16.38
C SER A 185 15.54 3.45 15.22
N ILE A 186 14.41 2.78 15.50
CA ILE A 186 13.62 2.08 14.47
C ILE A 186 12.91 3.11 13.59
N LYS A 187 12.27 4.12 14.18
CA LYS A 187 11.60 5.20 13.45
C LYS A 187 12.58 6.01 12.59
N ILE A 188 13.77 6.30 13.13
CA ILE A 188 14.83 6.98 12.38
C ILE A 188 15.24 6.14 11.18
N ALA A 189 15.54 4.85 11.37
CA ALA A 189 15.92 3.97 10.27
C ALA A 189 14.80 3.81 9.21
N GLU A 190 13.55 3.74 9.66
CA GLU A 190 12.37 3.63 8.78
C GLU A 190 12.21 4.85 7.87
N ILE A 191 12.27 6.07 8.42
CA ILE A 191 12.04 7.28 7.64
C ILE A 191 13.22 7.60 6.72
N VAL A 192 14.45 7.35 7.18
CA VAL A 192 15.67 7.58 6.40
C VAL A 192 15.74 6.64 5.19
N ALA A 193 15.23 5.41 5.31
CA ALA A 193 15.15 4.47 4.20
C ALA A 193 14.32 5.01 3.01
N LEU A 194 13.36 5.92 3.25
CA LEU A 194 12.56 6.56 2.21
C LEU A 194 13.27 7.74 1.53
N GLY A 195 14.39 8.23 2.06
CA GLY A 195 15.17 9.36 1.54
C GLY A 195 15.30 9.40 0.00
N PRO A 196 15.74 8.31 -0.66
CA PRO A 196 15.92 8.26 -2.11
C PRO A 196 14.67 8.47 -2.96
N VAL A 197 13.47 8.23 -2.40
CA VAL A 197 12.19 8.32 -3.11
C VAL A 197 11.38 9.57 -2.75
N LEU A 198 11.86 10.38 -1.80
CA LEU A 198 11.18 11.61 -1.40
C LEU A 198 11.23 12.68 -2.49
N GLU A 199 10.11 13.36 -2.68
CA GLU A 199 10.05 14.58 -3.48
C GLU A 199 10.67 15.76 -2.75
N ARG A 200 10.92 16.86 -3.46
CA ARG A 200 11.67 18.01 -2.93
C ARG A 200 11.09 18.54 -1.63
N GLU A 201 9.80 18.80 -1.56
CA GLU A 201 9.19 19.44 -0.39
C GLU A 201 9.18 18.54 0.86
N PRO A 202 8.75 17.26 0.79
CA PRO A 202 8.90 16.31 1.90
C PRO A 202 10.36 16.07 2.32
N TYR A 203 11.29 15.92 1.36
CA TYR A 203 12.71 15.72 1.65
C TYR A 203 13.29 16.91 2.42
N ARG A 204 13.01 18.14 1.97
CA ARG A 204 13.44 19.39 2.61
C ARG A 204 12.95 19.50 4.05
N LYS A 205 11.67 19.19 4.29
CA LYS A 205 11.06 19.18 5.62
C LYS A 205 11.74 18.16 6.53
N LEU A 206 11.97 16.94 6.02
CA LEU A 206 12.64 15.88 6.76
C LEU A 206 14.07 16.29 7.14
N LEU A 207 14.88 16.75 6.19
CA LEU A 207 16.25 17.20 6.43
C LEU A 207 16.30 18.34 7.46
N SER A 208 15.42 19.33 7.33
CA SER A 208 15.36 20.45 8.26
C SER A 208 14.99 20.01 9.69
N SER A 209 14.10 19.01 9.83
CA SER A 209 13.80 18.40 11.12
C SER A 209 15.03 17.72 11.70
N PHE A 210 15.72 16.87 10.95
CA PHE A 210 16.93 16.17 11.44
C PHE A 210 18.02 17.16 11.89
N ILE A 211 18.22 18.26 11.15
CA ILE A 211 19.16 19.31 11.52
C ILE A 211 18.75 19.97 12.85
N ALA A 212 17.47 20.31 13.01
CA ALA A 212 16.96 20.92 14.24
C ALA A 212 17.03 19.96 15.44
N ASP A 213 16.60 18.70 15.26
CA ASP A 213 16.66 17.69 16.30
C ASP A 213 18.10 17.42 16.77
N PHE A 214 19.06 17.48 15.84
CA PHE A 214 20.47 17.29 16.14
C PHE A 214 21.06 18.49 16.88
N ASP A 215 20.74 19.71 16.46
CA ASP A 215 21.11 20.97 17.14
C ASP A 215 20.56 21.05 18.58
N ASP A 216 19.30 20.63 18.77
CA ASP A 216 18.65 20.58 20.09
C ASP A 216 19.18 19.45 21.00
N SER A 217 19.97 18.51 20.46
CA SER A 217 20.44 17.34 21.19
C SER A 217 21.53 17.72 22.22
N ARG A 218 21.19 17.63 23.51
CA ARG A 218 22.16 17.89 24.60
C ARG A 218 23.21 16.79 24.77
N ILE A 219 22.88 15.58 24.33
CA ILE A 219 23.74 14.40 24.33
C ILE A 219 23.76 13.88 22.90
N LEU A 220 24.95 13.46 22.43
CA LEU A 220 25.11 12.93 21.08
C LEU A 220 24.22 11.69 20.87
N ASP A 221 23.21 11.82 20.01
CA ASP A 221 22.44 10.68 19.52
C ASP A 221 23.08 10.15 18.23
N VAL A 222 23.73 8.99 18.33
CA VAL A 222 24.45 8.36 17.22
C VAL A 222 23.49 7.93 16.09
N ASN A 223 22.26 7.53 16.40
CA ASN A 223 21.29 7.13 15.37
C ASN A 223 20.79 8.34 14.59
N LEU A 224 20.53 9.45 15.28
CA LEU A 224 20.13 10.70 14.65
C LEU A 224 21.24 11.25 13.75
N LEU A 225 22.48 11.21 14.23
CA LEU A 225 23.67 11.58 13.45
C LEU A 225 23.81 10.71 12.19
N GLN A 226 23.72 9.38 12.32
CA GLN A 226 23.79 8.47 11.19
C GLN A 226 22.64 8.68 10.20
N GLY A 227 21.43 8.92 10.69
CA GLY A 227 20.26 9.22 9.86
C GLY A 227 20.43 10.52 9.06
N LEU A 228 20.95 11.58 9.69
CA LEU A 228 21.27 12.84 9.03
C LEU A 228 22.31 12.65 7.92
N VAL A 229 23.41 11.95 8.22
CA VAL A 229 24.46 11.65 7.23
C VAL A 229 23.90 10.83 6.07
N GLN A 230 23.08 9.81 6.34
CA GLN A 230 22.48 8.96 5.31
C GLN A 230 21.48 9.72 4.44
N LEU A 231 20.70 10.66 4.99
CA LEU A 231 19.82 11.53 4.19
C LEU A 231 20.62 12.39 3.22
N VAL A 232 21.74 12.98 3.68
CA VAL A 232 22.63 13.78 2.85
C VAL A 232 23.27 12.91 1.75
N LEU A 233 23.77 11.73 2.09
CA LEU A 233 24.39 10.81 1.12
C LEU A 233 23.41 10.24 0.08
N SER A 234 22.13 10.10 0.45
CA SER A 234 21.09 9.53 -0.41
C SER A 234 20.29 10.57 -1.19
N ALA A 235 20.67 11.84 -1.12
CA ALA A 235 19.96 12.93 -1.78
C ALA A 235 19.95 12.76 -3.30
N SER A 236 18.77 12.93 -3.91
CA SER A 236 18.70 13.07 -5.37
C SER A 236 19.34 14.39 -5.83
N PRO A 237 19.91 14.47 -7.04
CA PRO A 237 20.53 15.69 -7.54
C PRO A 237 19.60 16.90 -7.46
N GLY A 238 20.09 18.01 -6.90
CA GLY A 238 19.33 19.26 -6.75
C GLY A 238 18.43 19.37 -5.51
N LEU A 239 18.41 18.36 -4.63
CA LEU A 239 17.68 18.43 -3.35
C LEU A 239 18.46 19.10 -2.22
N LEU A 240 19.78 18.95 -2.20
CA LEU A 240 20.69 19.60 -1.23
C LEU A 240 21.03 21.02 -1.67
N VAL A 241 21.08 21.94 -0.72
CA VAL A 241 21.55 23.32 -0.90
C VAL A 241 22.83 23.51 -0.08
N SER A 242 23.76 24.33 -0.58
CA SER A 242 25.05 24.62 0.09
C SER A 242 24.87 25.04 1.56
N ASP A 243 23.88 25.88 1.84
CA ASP A 243 23.58 26.37 3.19
C ASP A 243 23.29 25.23 4.20
N ASP A 244 22.62 24.15 3.77
CA ASP A 244 22.34 23.04 4.68
C ASP A 244 23.61 22.27 5.02
N LEU A 245 24.49 22.05 4.02
CA LEU A 245 25.75 21.35 4.21
C LEU A 245 26.68 22.15 5.14
N ILE A 246 26.75 23.47 4.94
CA ILE A 246 27.51 24.38 5.82
C ILE A 246 26.93 24.34 7.24
N LYS A 247 25.60 24.43 7.38
CA LYS A 247 24.95 24.37 8.69
C LYS A 247 25.22 23.04 9.41
N VAL A 248 25.11 21.91 8.70
CA VAL A 248 25.41 20.58 9.24
C VAL A 248 26.88 20.49 9.65
N LEU A 249 27.81 20.95 8.82
CA LEU A 249 29.24 20.93 9.13
C LEU A 249 29.57 21.78 10.37
N SER A 250 28.97 22.96 10.48
CA SER A 250 29.12 23.86 11.63
C SER A 250 28.63 23.21 12.92
N LEU A 251 27.46 22.57 12.90
CA LEU A 251 26.93 21.81 14.04
C LEU A 251 27.88 20.66 14.43
N LEU A 252 28.35 19.89 13.44
CA LEU A 252 29.29 18.80 13.70
C LEU A 252 30.59 19.30 14.32
N ARG A 253 31.12 20.45 13.87
CA ARG A 253 32.30 21.08 14.49
C ARG A 253 32.01 21.43 15.95
N ILE A 254 30.91 22.14 16.23
CA ILE A 254 30.55 22.58 17.58
C ILE A 254 30.44 21.37 18.53
N HIS A 255 29.79 20.29 18.09
CA HIS A 255 29.71 19.06 18.87
C HIS A 255 31.08 18.38 19.03
N LEU A 256 31.93 18.39 18.02
CA LEU A 256 33.27 17.82 18.08
C LEU A 256 34.18 18.59 19.05
N GLU A 257 34.09 19.93 19.08
CA GLU A 257 34.79 20.81 20.02
C GLU A 257 34.27 20.64 21.46
N GLY A 258 32.95 20.52 21.63
CA GLY A 258 32.30 20.37 22.93
C GLY A 258 32.42 18.96 23.53
N THR A 259 32.77 17.94 22.73
CA THR A 259 32.88 16.56 23.22
C THR A 259 34.21 16.36 23.96
N HIS A 260 34.14 16.08 25.28
CA HIS A 260 35.31 15.81 26.11
C HIS A 260 36.11 14.57 25.62
N GLN A 261 37.44 14.63 25.75
CA GLN A 261 38.41 13.59 25.37
C GLN A 261 38.17 12.19 25.98
N HIS A 262 37.22 12.06 26.92
CA HIS A 262 36.90 10.81 27.60
C HIS A 262 35.91 9.89 26.85
N SER A 263 35.21 10.37 25.81
CA SER A 263 34.34 9.53 24.96
C SER A 263 34.93 9.36 23.55
N GLN A 264 35.86 8.40 23.40
CA GLN A 264 36.45 8.07 22.10
C GLN A 264 35.40 7.59 21.08
N GLU A 265 34.34 6.92 21.56
CA GLU A 265 33.17 6.50 20.78
C GLU A 265 32.48 7.66 20.06
N HIS A 266 32.12 8.70 20.81
CA HIS A 266 31.43 9.86 20.26
C HIS A 266 32.32 10.66 19.31
N LEU A 267 33.61 10.83 19.66
CA LEU A 267 34.57 11.52 18.79
C LEU A 267 34.73 10.82 17.45
N TYR A 268 34.76 9.48 17.44
CA TYR A 268 34.82 8.71 16.19
C TYR A 268 33.57 8.92 15.33
N HIS A 269 32.37 8.81 15.92
CA HIS A 269 31.12 8.99 15.18
C HIS A 269 31.00 10.39 14.56
N LEU A 270 31.34 11.43 15.32
CA LEU A 270 31.36 12.82 14.83
C LEU A 270 32.41 13.01 13.73
N THR A 271 33.64 12.51 13.92
CA THR A 271 34.71 12.63 12.92
C THR A 271 34.37 11.87 11.64
N SER A 272 33.73 10.71 11.76
CA SER A 272 33.21 9.94 10.62
C SER A 272 32.12 10.69 9.88
N ALA A 273 31.17 11.29 10.59
CA ALA A 273 30.14 12.14 9.98
C ALA A 273 30.75 13.34 9.25
N VAL A 274 31.70 14.05 9.86
CA VAL A 274 32.45 15.15 9.23
C VAL A 274 33.11 14.68 7.93
N SER A 275 33.77 13.52 7.94
CA SER A 275 34.38 12.95 6.74
C SER A 275 33.38 12.81 5.59
N ARG A 276 32.20 12.23 5.88
CA ARG A 276 31.16 11.97 4.87
C ARG A 276 30.49 13.24 4.35
N ILE A 277 30.28 14.23 5.22
CA ILE A 277 29.73 15.53 4.81
C ILE A 277 30.74 16.28 3.93
N LEU A 278 32.02 16.32 4.31
CA LEU A 278 33.08 16.91 3.49
C LEU A 278 33.19 16.21 2.13
N ASP A 279 33.01 14.89 2.10
CA ASP A 279 32.99 14.14 0.85
C ASP A 279 31.88 14.62 -0.10
N VAL A 280 30.66 14.81 0.43
CA VAL A 280 29.51 15.33 -0.32
C VAL A 280 29.74 16.77 -0.75
N MET A 281 30.33 17.62 0.10
CA MET A 281 30.65 19.00 -0.22
C MET A 281 31.68 19.12 -1.35
N ALA A 282 32.70 18.26 -1.35
CA ALA A 282 33.69 18.18 -2.41
C ALA A 282 33.06 17.76 -3.75
N ASP A 283 32.09 16.83 -3.73
CA ASP A 283 31.39 16.39 -4.95
C ASP A 283 30.41 17.44 -5.50
N HIS A 284 29.74 18.19 -4.61
CA HIS A 284 28.67 19.13 -4.98
C HIS A 284 29.16 20.58 -5.18
N LYS A 285 30.47 20.83 -5.08
CA LYS A 285 31.10 22.15 -5.32
C LYS A 285 30.51 23.26 -4.43
N VAL A 286 30.50 23.07 -3.11
CA VAL A 286 30.21 24.18 -2.20
C VAL A 286 31.33 25.23 -2.36
N GLN A 287 30.98 26.46 -2.77
CA GLN A 287 31.96 27.53 -3.07
C GLN A 287 32.09 28.58 -1.96
N ASP A 288 31.27 28.47 -0.91
CA ASP A 288 31.08 29.53 0.09
C ASP A 288 31.45 29.07 1.52
N LEU A 289 32.39 28.13 1.67
CA LEU A 289 32.86 27.73 2.99
C LEU A 289 33.75 28.83 3.58
N ASP A 290 33.26 29.54 4.60
CA ASP A 290 34.00 30.62 5.25
C ASP A 290 35.28 30.07 5.91
N ARG A 291 36.44 30.56 5.47
CA ARG A 291 37.73 30.10 5.96
C ARG A 291 37.90 30.33 7.46
N VAL A 292 37.49 31.52 7.93
CA VAL A 292 37.76 32.00 9.29
C VAL A 292 36.80 31.36 10.30
N MET A 293 35.56 31.18 9.90
CA MET A 293 34.48 30.71 10.76
C MET A 293 34.33 29.19 10.72
N GLU A 294 34.64 28.55 9.59
CA GLU A 294 34.32 27.15 9.36
C GLU A 294 35.56 26.27 9.05
N HIS A 295 36.41 26.68 8.11
CA HIS A 295 37.55 25.86 7.66
C HIS A 295 38.68 25.77 8.68
N GLU A 296 39.23 26.90 9.12
CA GLU A 296 40.38 26.98 10.02
C GLU A 296 40.08 26.40 11.41
N PRO A 297 38.93 26.69 12.05
CA PRO A 297 38.54 26.05 13.31
C PRO A 297 38.44 24.52 13.21
N LEU A 298 37.80 24.00 12.14
CA LEU A 298 37.67 22.56 11.94
C LEU A 298 39.04 21.90 11.67
N SER A 299 39.91 22.55 10.91
CA SER A 299 41.28 22.11 10.66
C SER A 299 42.07 21.95 11.97
N VAL A 300 41.95 22.92 12.89
CA VAL A 300 42.57 22.87 14.22
C VAL A 300 42.05 21.68 15.02
N VAL A 301 40.72 21.49 15.10
CA VAL A 301 40.10 20.38 15.84
C VAL A 301 40.57 19.03 15.30
N LEU A 302 40.51 18.84 13.98
CA LEU A 302 40.96 17.62 13.31
C LEU A 302 42.46 17.38 13.52
N SER A 303 43.29 18.43 13.49
CA SER A 303 44.73 18.32 13.74
C SER A 303 45.03 17.82 15.16
N GLY A 304 44.24 18.22 16.16
CA GLY A 304 44.33 17.69 17.52
C GLY A 304 44.01 16.21 17.59
N LEU A 305 42.98 15.76 16.87
CA LEU A 305 42.54 14.35 16.85
C LEU A 305 43.49 13.42 16.08
N LYS A 306 44.28 13.93 15.13
CA LYS A 306 45.38 13.16 14.48
C LYS A 306 46.44 12.66 15.47
N SER A 307 46.49 13.23 16.67
CA SER A 307 47.42 12.80 17.73
C SER A 307 46.82 11.77 18.70
N SER A 308 45.59 11.30 18.43
CA SER A 308 44.88 10.32 19.26
C SER A 308 45.68 9.03 19.45
N SER A 309 45.59 8.47 20.66
CA SER A 309 46.14 7.15 20.97
C SER A 309 45.29 6.01 20.39
N ASP A 310 44.05 6.30 20.00
CA ASP A 310 43.18 5.36 19.29
C ASP A 310 43.46 5.41 17.77
N PRO A 311 43.98 4.32 17.17
CA PRO A 311 44.31 4.28 15.74
C PRO A 311 43.10 4.54 14.82
N TYR A 312 41.89 4.15 15.22
CA TYR A 312 40.68 4.31 14.41
C TYR A 312 40.26 5.77 14.31
N LEU A 313 40.19 6.45 15.45
CA LEU A 313 39.90 7.88 15.52
C LEU A 313 41.00 8.70 14.83
N MET A 314 42.27 8.34 15.02
CA MET A 314 43.39 8.97 14.33
C MET A 314 43.21 8.88 12.81
N TYR A 315 42.97 7.68 12.29
CA TYR A 315 42.78 7.46 10.86
C TYR A 315 41.60 8.28 10.32
N GLN A 316 40.46 8.26 11.01
CA GLN A 316 39.29 9.02 10.57
C GLN A 316 39.52 10.53 10.59
N ALA A 317 40.28 11.04 11.56
CA ALA A 317 40.68 12.45 11.61
C ALA A 317 41.66 12.80 10.46
N CYS A 318 42.58 11.90 10.11
CA CYS A 318 43.46 12.07 8.95
C CYS A 318 42.66 12.13 7.65
N TYR A 319 41.65 11.27 7.50
CA TYR A 319 40.75 11.27 6.35
C TYR A 319 39.93 12.56 6.25
N ALA A 320 39.22 12.93 7.32
CA ALA A 320 38.45 14.18 7.39
C ALA A 320 39.32 15.40 7.07
N PHE A 321 40.54 15.43 7.59
CA PHE A 321 41.46 16.53 7.34
C PHE A 321 41.87 16.62 5.87
N GLN A 322 42.14 15.49 5.21
CA GLN A 322 42.42 15.49 3.77
C GLN A 322 41.19 15.90 2.97
N ALA A 323 39.99 15.39 3.29
CA ALA A 323 38.75 15.80 2.65
C ALA A 323 38.53 17.32 2.72
N LEU A 324 38.82 17.94 3.87
CA LEU A 324 38.75 19.39 4.07
C LEU A 324 39.67 20.19 3.12
N GLN A 325 40.84 19.66 2.74
CA GLN A 325 41.75 20.33 1.78
C GLN A 325 41.23 20.34 0.34
N TYR A 326 40.23 19.50 0.04
CA TYR A 326 39.59 19.41 -1.28
C TYR A 326 38.25 20.16 -1.35
N VAL A 327 37.75 20.71 -0.25
CA VAL A 327 36.60 21.63 -0.23
C VAL A 327 37.10 23.06 -0.47
N PRO A 328 36.59 23.79 -1.49
CA PRO A 328 36.94 25.19 -1.71
C PRO A 328 36.51 26.06 -0.52
N ASP A 329 37.36 26.96 -0.06
CA ASP A 329 37.00 28.04 0.87
C ASP A 329 36.83 29.37 0.10
N ASP A 330 36.35 30.41 0.79
CA ASP A 330 36.15 31.76 0.25
C ASP A 330 37.47 32.52 -0.04
N GLU A 331 38.62 31.88 0.16
CA GLU A 331 39.94 32.43 -0.13
C GLU A 331 40.33 32.17 -1.60
N THR A 332 40.79 33.22 -2.29
CA THR A 332 41.37 33.06 -3.63
C THR A 332 42.74 32.37 -3.55
N ALA A 333 43.08 31.50 -4.52
CA ALA A 333 44.38 30.81 -4.57
C ALA A 333 45.59 31.76 -4.44
N LEU A 334 45.45 33.02 -4.86
CA LEU A 334 46.46 34.07 -4.73
C LEU A 334 46.66 34.52 -3.26
N GLN A 335 45.60 34.60 -2.46
CA GLN A 335 45.66 34.96 -1.04
C GLN A 335 46.32 33.85 -0.20
N ALA A 336 46.07 32.58 -0.55
CA ALA A 336 46.73 31.42 0.09
C ALA A 336 48.25 31.40 -0.16
N VAL A 337 48.69 31.78 -1.37
CA VAL A 337 50.11 31.88 -1.75
C VAL A 337 50.79 33.09 -1.11
N LEU A 338 50.11 34.24 -1.00
CA LEU A 338 50.62 35.46 -0.37
C LEU A 338 50.88 35.31 1.15
N ARG A 339 50.25 34.33 1.81
CA ARG A 339 50.46 34.03 3.23
C ARG A 339 51.73 33.20 3.51
N HIS A 340 52.23 32.49 2.50
CA HIS A 340 53.35 31.55 2.62
C HIS A 340 54.59 31.91 1.77
N SER A 341 54.54 33.02 1.00
CA SER A 341 55.66 33.46 0.16
C SER A 341 56.10 34.90 0.47
N THR A 342 57.35 35.07 0.88
CA THR A 342 58.05 36.35 0.82
C THR A 342 58.57 36.58 -0.61
N GLY A 343 57.84 37.33 -1.43
CA GLY A 343 58.40 37.92 -2.67
C GLY A 343 57.53 37.78 -3.93
N VAL A 344 57.09 38.94 -4.41
CA VAL A 344 56.40 39.29 -5.67
C VAL A 344 56.60 38.34 -6.85
N VAL A 345 55.50 37.95 -7.52
CA VAL A 345 55.43 37.69 -8.97
C VAL A 345 54.00 37.98 -9.51
N ASP A 346 53.92 38.79 -10.57
CA ASP A 346 52.78 38.90 -11.51
C ASP A 346 52.82 37.72 -12.49
N ASP A 347 51.63 37.33 -12.97
CA ASP A 347 51.34 36.32 -14.01
C ASP A 347 51.26 34.85 -13.55
N LEU A 348 50.05 34.38 -13.21
CA LEU A 348 49.59 33.06 -13.72
C LEU A 348 48.06 32.92 -13.80
N VAL A 349 47.66 32.30 -14.90
CA VAL A 349 46.32 32.11 -15.47
C VAL A 349 45.46 31.12 -14.68
N MET A 350 44.19 31.48 -14.47
CA MET A 350 43.11 30.65 -13.91
C MET A 350 42.68 29.54 -14.89
N VAL A 351 42.63 28.29 -14.43
CA VAL A 351 41.88 27.22 -15.11
C VAL A 351 41.04 26.47 -14.08
N THR A 352 39.72 26.71 -14.13
CA THR A 352 38.68 26.00 -13.40
C THR A 352 38.02 24.98 -14.34
N SER A 353 38.33 23.69 -14.18
CA SER A 353 37.63 22.62 -14.94
C SER A 353 37.28 21.41 -14.09
N VAL A 354 35.98 21.37 -13.75
CA VAL A 354 35.04 20.25 -13.61
C VAL A 354 35.60 18.81 -13.66
N MET A 355 35.29 18.02 -12.62
CA MET A 355 35.19 16.56 -12.72
C MET A 355 33.74 16.14 -12.45
N LYS A 356 33.02 15.70 -13.50
CA LYS A 356 32.06 14.59 -13.35
C LYS A 356 32.94 13.36 -13.52
N LEU A 357 33.06 12.51 -12.51
CA LEU A 357 33.83 11.27 -12.63
C LEU A 357 33.09 10.34 -13.60
N ASP A 358 33.44 10.42 -14.88
CA ASP A 358 33.13 9.38 -15.85
C ASP A 358 34.00 8.16 -15.51
N LEU A 359 33.37 7.11 -14.97
CA LEU A 359 34.04 5.90 -14.49
C LEU A 359 34.87 5.21 -15.58
N GLY A 360 34.49 5.37 -16.86
CA GLY A 360 35.27 4.87 -18.01
C GLY A 360 36.60 5.61 -18.21
N SER A 361 36.59 6.94 -18.02
CA SER A 361 37.78 7.79 -18.19
C SER A 361 38.83 7.65 -17.09
N VAL A 362 38.42 7.20 -15.89
CA VAL A 362 39.33 6.96 -14.75
C VAL A 362 40.26 5.78 -15.01
N LEU A 363 39.79 4.73 -15.68
CA LEU A 363 40.56 3.51 -15.96
C LEU A 363 41.54 3.66 -17.13
N GLU A 364 41.13 4.33 -18.21
CA GLU A 364 42.04 4.67 -19.32
C GLU A 364 43.14 5.67 -18.88
N GLY A 365 42.88 6.36 -17.77
CA GLY A 365 43.69 7.44 -17.24
C GLY A 365 44.58 7.09 -16.06
N LEU A 366 44.60 5.89 -15.45
CA LEU A 366 45.33 5.66 -14.19
C LEU A 366 46.84 6.05 -14.22
N GLY A 367 47.51 5.94 -15.38
CA GLY A 367 48.86 6.47 -15.57
C GLY A 367 48.94 7.98 -15.86
N LYS A 368 47.93 8.56 -16.50
CA LYS A 368 47.84 9.99 -16.87
C LYS A 368 47.18 10.87 -15.80
N LEU A 369 46.33 10.30 -14.94
CA LEU A 369 45.63 10.96 -13.85
C LEU A 369 46.61 11.40 -12.78
N LEU A 370 47.65 10.62 -12.47
CA LEU A 370 48.65 11.11 -11.54
C LEU A 370 49.49 12.25 -12.12
N GLU A 371 49.88 12.22 -13.40
CA GLU A 371 50.56 13.37 -14.03
C GLU A 371 49.64 14.59 -14.20
N ALA A 372 48.36 14.38 -14.56
CA ALA A 372 47.38 15.45 -14.73
C ALA A 372 46.84 16.01 -13.41
N VAL A 373 46.74 15.21 -12.35
CA VAL A 373 46.41 15.66 -10.97
C VAL A 373 47.60 16.44 -10.39
N ILE A 374 48.84 16.02 -10.65
CA ILE A 374 50.05 16.78 -10.29
C ILE A 374 50.09 18.13 -11.03
N SER A 375 49.70 18.17 -12.31
CA SER A 375 49.67 19.38 -13.14
C SER A 375 48.46 20.30 -12.91
N ALA A 376 47.27 19.77 -12.60
CA ALA A 376 46.04 20.54 -12.48
C ALA A 376 45.77 21.08 -11.07
N PHE A 377 46.43 20.53 -10.04
CA PHE A 377 46.28 20.95 -8.65
C PHE A 377 47.48 21.74 -8.09
N GLY A 378 48.49 22.05 -8.92
CA GLY A 378 49.64 22.85 -8.48
C GLY A 378 50.47 22.17 -7.40
N ILE A 379 50.75 20.87 -7.55
CA ILE A 379 51.74 20.20 -6.69
C ILE A 379 53.13 20.56 -7.25
N ALA A 380 53.79 21.56 -6.66
CA ALA A 380 55.13 21.97 -7.09
C ALA A 380 56.10 20.78 -7.02
N GLY A 381 56.76 20.49 -8.13
CA GLY A 381 57.52 19.27 -8.41
C GLY A 381 58.84 19.09 -7.66
N ALA A 382 58.85 19.20 -6.35
CA ALA A 382 60.03 18.91 -5.54
C ALA A 382 59.69 18.10 -4.29
N VAL A 383 59.42 16.79 -4.44
CA VAL A 383 59.81 15.70 -3.50
C VAL A 383 59.49 14.36 -4.20
N PHE A 384 60.39 13.87 -5.06
CA PHE A 384 60.48 12.42 -5.34
C PHE A 384 61.89 11.87 -5.11
N GLU A 385 62.86 12.70 -4.73
CA GLU A 385 64.23 12.27 -4.38
C GLU A 385 64.42 11.92 -2.88
N GLY A 386 63.38 12.00 -2.05
CA GLY A 386 63.50 11.79 -0.60
C GLY A 386 63.16 10.40 -0.05
N VAL A 387 62.53 9.51 -0.85
CA VAL A 387 61.96 8.25 -0.32
C VAL A 387 63.00 7.11 -0.25
N GLY A 388 64.18 7.29 -0.85
CA GLY A 388 65.25 6.28 -0.84
C GLY A 388 65.95 6.07 0.50
N SER A 389 65.82 6.96 1.49
CA SER A 389 66.67 6.93 2.71
C SER A 389 65.99 6.43 3.99
N LEU A 390 64.79 5.82 3.92
CA LEU A 390 64.05 5.37 5.12
C LEU A 390 64.01 3.85 5.31
N HIS A 391 64.76 3.09 4.51
CA HIS A 391 64.80 1.63 4.62
C HIS A 391 65.53 1.13 5.90
N GLU A 392 66.17 2.00 6.71
CA GLU A 392 67.05 1.53 7.80
C GLU A 392 66.86 2.14 9.20
N SER A 393 65.97 3.11 9.42
CA SER A 393 65.74 3.60 10.80
C SER A 393 64.39 3.11 11.32
N GLY A 394 64.39 2.14 12.23
CA GLY A 394 63.23 1.70 13.01
C GLY A 394 62.66 2.78 13.94
N ARG A 395 62.28 3.92 13.37
CA ARG A 395 61.41 4.94 13.97
C ARG A 395 59.97 4.60 13.59
N GLY A 396 59.07 4.68 14.56
CA GLY A 396 57.67 4.28 14.37
C GLY A 396 56.99 5.12 13.28
N VAL A 397 56.31 4.44 12.36
CA VAL A 397 55.50 5.00 11.27
C VAL A 397 54.55 6.12 11.74
N LEU A 398 54.12 6.07 13.01
CA LEU A 398 53.29 7.07 13.68
C LEU A 398 53.94 8.47 13.76
N GLU A 399 55.28 8.58 13.84
CA GLU A 399 55.98 9.88 13.84
C GLU A 399 56.12 10.45 12.42
N SER A 400 56.40 9.61 11.42
CA SER A 400 56.48 10.02 10.02
C SER A 400 55.13 10.48 9.45
N LEU A 401 54.02 9.86 9.90
CA LEU A 401 52.66 10.31 9.60
C LEU A 401 52.38 11.71 10.14
N LYS A 402 52.85 12.04 11.35
CA LYS A 402 52.64 13.37 11.97
C LYS A 402 53.39 14.49 11.24
N GLU A 403 54.56 14.22 10.69
CA GLU A 403 55.40 15.22 10.01
C GLU A 403 54.89 15.59 8.60
N GLY A 404 54.34 14.64 7.84
CA GLY A 404 53.75 14.90 6.51
C GLY A 404 52.35 15.53 6.53
N LEU A 405 51.58 15.33 7.62
CA LEU A 405 50.19 15.75 7.74
C LEU A 405 49.98 17.18 8.28
N GLY A 406 51.06 17.87 8.69
CA GLY A 406 51.02 19.23 9.25
C GLY A 406 51.16 20.36 8.22
N SER A 407 51.46 20.06 6.95
CA SER A 407 51.83 21.05 5.93
C SER A 407 50.66 21.60 5.09
N GLY A 408 49.45 21.07 5.25
CA GLY A 408 48.28 21.44 4.42
C GLY A 408 48.34 20.93 2.97
N GLN A 409 49.31 20.07 2.63
CA GLN A 409 49.45 19.53 1.27
C GLN A 409 48.40 18.46 0.94
N ARG A 410 47.82 18.57 -0.26
CA ARG A 410 46.88 17.60 -0.84
C ARG A 410 47.60 16.29 -1.15
N GLN A 411 47.11 15.20 -0.58
CA GLN A 411 47.71 13.88 -0.75
C GLN A 411 47.01 13.07 -1.85
N PRO A 412 47.76 12.30 -2.66
CA PRO A 412 47.21 11.56 -3.81
C PRO A 412 46.37 10.34 -3.40
N TRP A 413 46.50 9.85 -2.16
CA TRP A 413 45.74 8.70 -1.69
C TRP A 413 44.24 9.01 -1.48
N TYR A 414 43.88 10.24 -1.09
CA TYR A 414 42.49 10.59 -0.81
C TYR A 414 41.60 10.50 -2.07
N PRO A 415 41.97 11.10 -3.22
CA PRO A 415 41.21 10.93 -4.46
C PRO A 415 41.10 9.47 -4.92
N ALA A 416 42.14 8.66 -4.72
CA ALA A 416 42.09 7.23 -5.02
C ALA A 416 41.05 6.50 -4.16
N VAL A 417 40.97 6.82 -2.87
CA VAL A 417 39.93 6.28 -1.99
C VAL A 417 38.53 6.73 -2.40
N ARG A 418 38.37 8.00 -2.81
CA ARG A 418 37.09 8.51 -3.34
C ARG A 418 36.65 7.74 -4.58
N ALA A 419 37.57 7.45 -5.50
CA ALA A 419 37.30 6.60 -6.65
C ALA A 419 36.89 5.18 -6.24
N ALA A 420 37.55 4.60 -5.22
CA ALA A 420 37.17 3.28 -4.69
C ALA A 420 35.73 3.25 -4.17
N TYR A 421 35.31 4.24 -3.38
CA TYR A 421 33.91 4.37 -2.92
C TYR A 421 32.93 4.53 -4.09
N ALA A 422 33.27 5.31 -5.12
CA ALA A 422 32.44 5.48 -6.30
C ALA A 422 32.26 4.17 -7.09
N PHE A 423 33.32 3.37 -7.26
CA PHE A 423 33.24 2.05 -7.89
C PHE A 423 32.30 1.11 -7.12
N VAL A 424 32.36 1.12 -5.79
CA VAL A 424 31.44 0.31 -4.96
C VAL A 424 30.00 0.76 -5.11
N GLN A 425 29.72 2.06 -5.09
CA GLN A 425 28.38 2.61 -5.29
C GLN A 425 27.79 2.30 -6.68
N ALA A 426 28.66 2.19 -7.68
CA ALA A 426 28.32 1.78 -9.05
C ALA A 426 28.30 0.26 -9.25
N ALA A 427 28.61 -0.54 -8.22
CA ALA A 427 28.79 -2.00 -8.28
C ALA A 427 29.85 -2.47 -9.30
N GLN A 428 30.83 -1.61 -9.57
CA GLN A 428 31.98 -1.84 -10.44
C GLN A 428 33.14 -2.48 -9.68
N LEU A 429 32.90 -3.69 -9.15
CA LEU A 429 33.85 -4.38 -8.25
C LEU A 429 35.13 -4.87 -8.94
N LYS A 430 35.09 -5.13 -10.25
CA LYS A 430 36.29 -5.46 -11.03
C LYS A 430 37.22 -4.25 -11.11
N ASP A 431 36.63 -3.07 -11.31
CA ASP A 431 37.36 -1.81 -11.45
C ASP A 431 37.92 -1.36 -10.09
N LEU A 432 37.18 -1.59 -9.00
CA LEU A 432 37.68 -1.48 -7.63
C LEU A 432 38.93 -2.35 -7.42
N ARG A 433 38.89 -3.62 -7.80
CA ARG A 433 40.05 -4.53 -7.67
C ARG A 433 41.25 -3.99 -8.45
N GLN A 434 41.04 -3.54 -9.69
CA GLN A 434 42.11 -2.98 -10.51
C GLN A 434 42.75 -1.76 -9.84
N LEU A 435 41.95 -0.84 -9.32
CA LEU A 435 42.43 0.33 -8.58
C LEU A 435 43.30 -0.06 -7.37
N ILE A 436 42.89 -1.06 -6.59
CA ILE A 436 43.62 -1.51 -5.39
C ILE A 436 45.06 -1.96 -5.73
N TYR A 437 45.24 -2.67 -6.85
CA TYR A 437 46.55 -3.19 -7.27
C TYR A 437 47.40 -2.18 -8.05
N GLU A 438 46.77 -1.31 -8.83
CA GLU A 438 47.47 -0.39 -9.74
C GLU A 438 47.73 1.01 -9.14
N ALA A 439 47.08 1.36 -8.04
CA ALA A 439 47.26 2.67 -7.40
C ALA A 439 48.72 2.90 -6.96
N PRO A 440 49.36 4.03 -7.34
CA PRO A 440 50.72 4.34 -6.90
C PRO A 440 50.84 4.56 -5.39
N CYS A 441 49.74 4.92 -4.73
CA CYS A 441 49.64 5.04 -3.28
C CYS A 441 49.27 3.73 -2.57
N ARG A 442 49.31 2.56 -3.23
CA ARG A 442 48.91 1.28 -2.62
C ARG A 442 49.70 0.89 -1.36
N GLN A 443 50.92 1.41 -1.23
CA GLN A 443 51.77 1.20 -0.04
C GLN A 443 51.57 2.27 1.04
N ASP A 444 50.75 3.29 0.79
CA ASP A 444 50.41 4.32 1.78
C ASP A 444 49.48 3.70 2.84
N PRO A 445 49.85 3.71 4.14
CA PRO A 445 49.02 3.14 5.19
C PRO A 445 47.60 3.70 5.20
N LEU A 446 47.39 5.00 4.96
CA LEU A 446 46.06 5.62 4.97
C LEU A 446 45.18 5.12 3.82
N PHE A 447 45.77 4.92 2.63
CA PHE A 447 45.07 4.26 1.53
C PHE A 447 44.64 2.84 1.91
N GLN A 448 45.57 2.05 2.46
CA GLN A 448 45.30 0.66 2.84
C GLN A 448 44.21 0.56 3.90
N TRP A 449 44.25 1.43 4.91
CA TRP A 449 43.23 1.53 5.95
C TRP A 449 41.84 1.77 5.34
N SER A 450 41.72 2.70 4.38
CA SER A 450 40.46 2.96 3.66
C SER A 450 39.93 1.74 2.92
N ILE A 451 40.81 1.05 2.19
CA ILE A 451 40.44 -0.14 1.42
C ILE A 451 39.99 -1.27 2.36
N CYS A 452 40.70 -1.48 3.47
CA CYS A 452 40.29 -2.45 4.48
C CYS A 452 38.90 -2.15 5.04
N GLN A 453 38.63 -0.87 5.36
CA GLN A 453 37.31 -0.44 5.81
C GLN A 453 36.24 -0.68 4.74
N LEU A 454 36.51 -0.30 3.49
CA LEU A 454 35.58 -0.47 2.37
C LEU A 454 35.23 -1.94 2.12
N LEU A 455 36.22 -2.84 2.16
CA LEU A 455 35.98 -4.28 2.02
C LEU A 455 35.20 -4.85 3.20
N GLY A 456 35.45 -4.36 4.42
CA GLY A 456 34.64 -4.67 5.61
C GLY A 456 33.18 -4.21 5.47
N GLU A 457 32.96 -3.00 4.94
CA GLU A 457 31.63 -2.44 4.64
C GLU A 457 30.88 -3.32 3.63
N ILE A 458 31.54 -3.75 2.54
CA ILE A 458 30.95 -4.68 1.56
C ILE A 458 30.59 -6.02 2.24
N ALA A 459 31.50 -6.58 3.05
CA ALA A 459 31.30 -7.88 3.68
C ALA A 459 30.14 -7.90 4.72
N VAL A 460 29.90 -6.79 5.42
CA VAL A 460 28.87 -6.71 6.49
C VAL A 460 27.47 -6.31 5.98
N ASP A 461 27.37 -5.74 4.79
CA ASP A 461 26.12 -5.21 4.23
C ASP A 461 25.31 -6.30 3.49
N PRO A 462 24.10 -6.67 3.96
CA PRO A 462 23.27 -7.69 3.35
C PRO A 462 22.67 -7.27 1.99
N VAL A 463 22.83 -6.02 1.55
CA VAL A 463 22.42 -5.61 0.20
C VAL A 463 23.20 -6.39 -0.86
N TRP A 464 24.45 -6.77 -0.56
CA TRP A 464 25.28 -7.59 -1.44
C TRP A 464 24.95 -9.08 -1.29
N ILE A 465 24.99 -9.82 -2.40
CA ILE A 465 24.83 -11.27 -2.37
C ILE A 465 25.97 -11.92 -1.57
N VAL A 466 25.68 -13.08 -0.97
CA VAL A 466 26.64 -13.80 -0.09
C VAL A 466 27.99 -14.04 -0.77
N GLU A 467 27.98 -14.38 -2.07
CA GLU A 467 29.21 -14.59 -2.86
C GLU A 467 30.10 -13.33 -2.91
N THR A 468 29.52 -12.15 -3.20
CA THR A 468 30.26 -10.88 -3.23
C THR A 468 30.86 -10.53 -1.87
N ARG A 469 30.11 -10.81 -0.80
CA ARG A 469 30.55 -10.56 0.58
C ARG A 469 31.69 -11.48 0.98
N GLN A 470 31.66 -12.74 0.55
CA GLN A 470 32.76 -13.70 0.72
C GLN A 470 33.99 -13.29 -0.08
N GLN A 471 33.82 -12.83 -1.33
CA GLN A 471 34.94 -12.33 -2.15
C GLN A 471 35.62 -11.10 -1.52
N ALA A 472 34.89 -10.21 -0.85
CA ALA A 472 35.48 -9.10 -0.11
C ALA A 472 36.36 -9.59 1.06
N ILE A 473 35.95 -10.66 1.74
CA ILE A 473 36.70 -11.32 2.81
C ILE A 473 37.96 -12.01 2.24
N ASP A 474 37.82 -12.69 1.10
CA ASP A 474 38.95 -13.31 0.41
C ASP A 474 40.00 -12.27 0.00
N LEU A 475 39.55 -11.11 -0.50
CA LEU A 475 40.45 -10.02 -0.87
C LEU A 475 41.21 -9.48 0.33
N LEU A 476 40.54 -9.30 1.47
CA LEU A 476 41.19 -8.91 2.73
C LEU A 476 42.28 -9.92 3.14
N GLY A 477 41.99 -11.22 3.06
CA GLY A 477 42.97 -12.27 3.37
C GLY A 477 44.14 -12.32 2.40
N HIS A 478 43.90 -12.04 1.11
CA HIS A 478 44.94 -11.98 0.09
C HIS A 478 45.89 -10.80 0.34
N LEU A 479 45.34 -9.60 0.55
CA LEU A 479 46.11 -8.38 0.84
C LEU A 479 46.93 -8.52 2.13
N TYR A 480 46.45 -9.28 3.12
CA TYR A 480 47.21 -9.58 4.34
C TYR A 480 48.49 -10.40 4.08
N LYS A 481 48.47 -11.30 3.08
CA LYS A 481 49.59 -12.19 2.72
C LYS A 481 50.60 -11.52 1.77
N GLU A 482 50.20 -10.48 1.02
CA GLU A 482 51.00 -9.84 -0.03
C GLU A 482 51.92 -8.70 0.46
N ASP A 483 52.94 -9.05 1.23
CA ASP A 483 53.87 -8.09 1.85
C ASP A 483 54.72 -7.27 0.89
N GLN A 484 54.97 -7.77 -0.33
CA GLN A 484 55.86 -7.10 -1.30
C GLN A 484 55.15 -5.98 -2.07
N GLU A 485 53.89 -6.17 -2.46
CA GLU A 485 53.17 -5.21 -3.28
C GLU A 485 52.22 -4.32 -2.46
N TRP A 486 51.53 -4.91 -1.47
CA TRP A 486 50.61 -4.19 -0.59
C TRP A 486 51.42 -3.45 0.48
N GLY A 487 52.20 -4.14 1.30
CA GLY A 487 53.08 -3.52 2.29
C GLY A 487 53.13 -4.30 3.61
N ARG A 488 53.96 -3.83 4.56
CA ARG A 488 54.24 -4.54 5.82
C ARG A 488 53.80 -3.76 7.08
N ASP A 489 52.93 -2.77 6.94
CA ASP A 489 52.50 -1.96 8.07
C ASP A 489 51.73 -2.82 9.09
N GLU A 490 52.27 -2.91 10.32
CA GLU A 490 51.71 -3.75 11.37
C GLU A 490 50.33 -3.26 11.83
N SER A 491 50.06 -1.94 11.76
CA SER A 491 48.77 -1.37 12.16
C SER A 491 47.66 -1.75 11.19
N VAL A 492 47.95 -1.75 9.88
CA VAL A 492 47.03 -2.16 8.81
C VAL A 492 46.72 -3.65 8.93
N LYS A 493 47.74 -4.47 9.18
CA LYS A 493 47.56 -5.92 9.40
C LYS A 493 46.72 -6.24 10.64
N ALA A 494 46.96 -5.55 11.75
CA ALA A 494 46.14 -5.68 12.96
C ALA A 494 44.67 -5.30 12.70
N TRP A 495 44.44 -4.27 11.87
CA TRP A 495 43.11 -3.86 11.45
C TRP A 495 42.39 -4.91 10.60
N MET A 496 43.07 -5.50 9.61
CA MET A 496 42.51 -6.58 8.78
C MET A 496 42.06 -7.77 9.64
N VAL A 497 42.91 -8.20 10.58
CA VAL A 497 42.61 -9.31 11.50
C VAL A 497 41.42 -8.98 12.41
N THR A 498 41.35 -7.74 12.90
CA THR A 498 40.24 -7.29 13.76
C THR A 498 38.92 -7.16 12.99
N THR A 499 38.98 -6.75 11.72
CA THR A 499 37.84 -6.73 10.80
C THR A 499 37.31 -8.15 10.58
N LEU A 500 38.19 -9.13 10.35
CA LEU A 500 37.84 -10.54 10.19
C LEU A 500 37.22 -11.14 11.47
N ASP A 501 37.77 -10.86 12.65
CA ASP A 501 37.22 -11.29 13.94
C ASP A 501 35.78 -10.78 14.15
N LYS A 502 35.55 -9.51 13.82
CA LYS A 502 34.24 -8.87 13.92
C LYS A 502 33.24 -9.46 12.92
N LEU A 503 33.65 -9.70 11.67
CA LEU A 503 32.84 -10.40 10.68
C LEU A 503 32.53 -11.83 11.15
N GLY A 504 33.48 -12.49 11.80
CA GLY A 504 33.35 -13.79 12.48
C GLY A 504 32.47 -13.78 13.75
N SER A 505 32.00 -12.61 14.17
CA SER A 505 31.05 -12.42 15.28
C SER A 505 29.67 -11.91 14.82
N THR A 506 29.46 -11.79 13.50
CA THR A 506 28.17 -11.34 12.95
C THR A 506 27.08 -12.41 13.08
N SER A 507 25.81 -11.98 13.07
CA SER A 507 24.64 -12.87 13.14
C SER A 507 24.40 -13.67 11.85
N ASP A 508 25.03 -13.30 10.73
CA ASP A 508 24.91 -13.98 9.45
C ASP A 508 25.81 -15.22 9.41
N GLN A 509 25.23 -16.41 9.56
CA GLN A 509 25.99 -17.66 9.66
C GLN A 509 26.91 -17.94 8.46
N ALA A 510 26.53 -17.51 7.25
CA ALA A 510 27.31 -17.79 6.05
C ALA A 510 28.60 -16.96 6.02
N ILE A 511 28.52 -15.70 6.46
CA ILE A 511 29.67 -14.80 6.55
C ILE A 511 30.49 -15.06 7.81
N ASN A 512 29.82 -15.29 8.94
CA ASN A 512 30.42 -15.61 10.22
C ASN A 512 31.41 -16.77 10.11
N LYS A 513 30.94 -17.93 9.60
CA LYS A 513 31.77 -19.13 9.49
C LYS A 513 32.94 -18.93 8.53
N TYR A 514 32.72 -18.19 7.46
CA TYR A 514 33.72 -17.94 6.42
C TYR A 514 34.84 -17.03 6.92
N ALA A 515 34.47 -15.89 7.54
CA ALA A 515 35.42 -14.96 8.15
C ALA A 515 36.20 -15.60 9.31
N LEU A 516 35.53 -16.40 10.15
CA LEU A 516 36.18 -17.10 11.27
C LEU A 516 37.23 -18.12 10.79
N ALA A 517 36.96 -18.83 9.68
CA ALA A 517 37.92 -19.77 9.11
C ALA A 517 39.19 -19.07 8.61
N LEU A 518 39.02 -17.95 7.88
CA LEU A 518 40.14 -17.16 7.39
C LEU A 518 40.90 -16.46 8.54
N PHE A 519 40.18 -15.98 9.56
CA PHE A 519 40.77 -15.42 10.78
C PHE A 519 41.67 -16.45 11.49
N GLN A 520 41.19 -17.70 11.65
CA GLN A 520 41.97 -18.78 12.26
C GLN A 520 43.20 -19.20 11.43
N GLU A 521 43.14 -19.06 10.11
CA GLU A 521 44.29 -19.31 9.23
C GLU A 521 45.38 -18.23 9.38
N LEU A 522 44.98 -16.97 9.59
CA LEU A 522 45.87 -15.81 9.60
C LEU A 522 46.39 -15.44 11.01
N ASP A 523 45.64 -15.71 12.08
CA ASP A 523 46.04 -15.39 13.47
C ASP A 523 47.01 -16.45 14.02
N SER A 524 48.31 -16.15 13.94
CA SER A 524 49.39 -16.97 14.53
C SER A 524 49.61 -16.74 16.03
N GLY A 525 48.75 -15.95 16.70
CA GLY A 525 48.80 -15.70 18.14
C GLY A 525 49.77 -14.61 18.60
N ASN A 526 50.47 -13.94 17.68
CA ASN A 526 51.43 -12.86 17.96
C ASN A 526 50.92 -11.44 17.59
N THR A 527 49.72 -11.31 17.02
CA THR A 527 49.16 -10.02 16.57
C THR A 527 48.53 -9.27 17.75
N PRO A 528 48.86 -7.99 17.99
CA PRO A 528 48.25 -7.21 19.07
C PRO A 528 46.74 -7.10 18.87
N ARG A 529 45.95 -7.62 19.83
CA ARG A 529 44.49 -7.53 19.77
C ARG A 529 44.04 -6.15 20.25
N THR A 530 43.65 -5.29 19.32
CA THR A 530 42.90 -4.08 19.66
C THR A 530 41.41 -4.39 19.63
N GLN A 531 40.68 -4.12 20.71
CA GLN A 531 39.22 -4.06 20.64
C GLN A 531 38.84 -2.99 19.62
N HIS A 532 38.00 -3.33 18.66
CA HIS A 532 37.46 -2.38 17.70
C HIS A 532 36.02 -2.02 18.10
N PRO A 533 35.83 -0.91 18.84
CA PRO A 533 34.53 -0.57 19.43
C PRO A 533 33.53 -0.03 18.39
N TYR A 534 33.98 0.38 17.21
CA TYR A 534 33.16 1.15 16.27
C TYR A 534 32.43 0.29 15.23
N PRO A 535 31.14 0.52 14.93
CA PRO A 535 30.38 -0.28 13.96
C PRO A 535 30.95 -0.20 12.53
N MET A 536 30.97 -1.33 11.82
CA MET A 536 31.45 -1.41 10.42
C MET A 536 30.40 -0.98 9.38
N ARG A 537 29.12 -0.86 9.77
CA ARG A 537 28.08 -0.40 8.84
C ARG A 537 28.09 1.12 8.76
N SER A 538 28.08 1.64 7.54
CA SER A 538 28.03 3.07 7.23
C SER A 538 26.62 3.63 7.10
N HIS A 539 25.58 2.79 7.19
CA HIS A 539 24.16 3.18 7.11
C HIS A 539 23.29 2.43 8.12
N LEU A 540 22.10 2.99 8.39
CA LEU A 540 21.08 2.36 9.21
C LEU A 540 20.40 1.23 8.39
N PRO A 541 20.24 0.02 8.97
CA PRO A 541 19.56 -1.07 8.30
C PRO A 541 18.08 -0.73 8.09
N ILE A 542 17.50 -1.24 7.00
CA ILE A 542 16.04 -1.20 6.82
C ILE A 542 15.39 -1.98 7.98
N PRO A 543 14.52 -1.35 8.77
CA PRO A 543 13.95 -2.01 9.95
C PRO A 543 12.98 -3.13 9.55
N GLU A 544 12.94 -4.19 10.36
CA GLU A 544 12.01 -5.31 10.16
C GLU A 544 10.55 -4.94 10.46
N SER A 545 10.35 -3.92 11.29
CA SER A 545 9.05 -3.33 11.61
C SER A 545 8.89 -1.97 10.95
N SER A 546 7.64 -1.55 10.72
CA SER A 546 7.30 -0.28 10.07
C SER A 546 6.31 0.52 10.92
N PRO A 547 6.71 0.99 12.12
CA PRO A 547 5.82 1.67 13.07
C PRO A 547 5.21 2.98 12.53
N ILE A 548 5.98 3.79 11.79
CA ILE A 548 5.48 5.03 11.21
C ILE A 548 4.46 4.71 10.11
N LEU A 549 4.78 3.77 9.21
CA LEU A 549 3.86 3.34 8.16
C LEU A 549 2.58 2.76 8.74
N ALA A 550 2.69 1.94 9.79
CA ALA A 550 1.53 1.35 10.46
C ALA A 550 0.58 2.43 10.98
N LYS A 551 1.12 3.46 11.66
CA LYS A 551 0.37 4.63 12.15
C LYS A 551 -0.24 5.45 11.01
N VAL A 552 0.52 5.73 9.95
CA VAL A 552 0.04 6.50 8.79
C VAL A 552 -1.06 5.76 8.04
N GLN A 553 -0.97 4.44 7.96
CA GLN A 553 -2.00 3.61 7.34
C GLN A 553 -3.32 3.58 8.13
N GLU A 554 -3.36 4.08 9.37
CA GLU A 554 -4.61 4.32 10.09
C GLU A 554 -5.28 5.62 9.64
N ILE A 555 -4.54 6.53 8.98
CA ILE A 555 -5.09 7.76 8.41
C ILE A 555 -5.82 7.39 7.11
N PRO A 556 -7.13 7.65 6.99
CA PRO A 556 -7.87 7.38 5.77
C PRO A 556 -7.38 8.24 4.60
N TYR A 557 -7.04 7.60 3.48
CA TYR A 557 -6.90 8.29 2.20
C TYR A 557 -8.22 8.18 1.45
N MET A 558 -9.10 9.17 1.65
CA MET A 558 -10.51 9.10 1.26
C MET A 558 -10.76 8.78 -0.22
N GLU A 559 -9.95 9.31 -1.13
CA GLU A 559 -10.11 8.99 -2.56
C GLU A 559 -9.78 7.53 -2.88
N TYR A 560 -8.90 6.89 -2.12
CA TYR A 560 -8.67 5.45 -2.27
C TYR A 560 -9.81 4.61 -1.70
N GLU A 561 -10.39 5.00 -0.56
CA GLU A 561 -11.58 4.32 -0.02
C GLU A 561 -12.75 4.40 -1.00
N LEU A 562 -12.96 5.57 -1.62
CA LEU A 562 -13.95 5.76 -2.68
C LEU A 562 -13.60 4.97 -3.95
N TYR A 563 -12.32 4.85 -4.28
CA TYR A 563 -11.88 3.99 -5.38
C TYR A 563 -12.19 2.51 -5.13
N GLN A 564 -11.98 2.00 -3.91
CA GLN A 564 -12.38 0.63 -3.56
C GLN A 564 -13.88 0.43 -3.72
N LEU A 565 -14.68 1.38 -3.21
CA LEU A 565 -16.13 1.37 -3.38
C LEU A 565 -16.51 1.38 -4.86
N ARG A 566 -15.92 2.26 -5.67
CA ARG A 566 -16.15 2.34 -7.12
C ARG A 566 -15.90 0.99 -7.81
N MET A 567 -14.75 0.37 -7.55
CA MET A 567 -14.38 -0.90 -8.16
C MET A 567 -15.33 -2.03 -7.75
N GLN A 568 -15.75 -2.05 -6.48
CA GLN A 568 -16.77 -2.98 -6.00
C GLN A 568 -18.09 -2.77 -6.75
N ARG A 569 -18.58 -1.53 -6.85
CA ARG A 569 -19.86 -1.21 -7.51
C ARG A 569 -19.86 -1.52 -9.00
N LEU A 570 -18.78 -1.22 -9.71
CA LEU A 570 -18.65 -1.55 -11.14
C LEU A 570 -18.65 -3.07 -11.38
N ASN A 571 -18.04 -3.86 -10.49
CA ASN A 571 -18.05 -5.32 -10.58
C ASN A 571 -19.43 -5.94 -10.27
N ASP A 572 -20.18 -5.35 -9.34
CA ASP A 572 -21.51 -5.82 -8.93
C ASP A 572 -22.60 -5.57 -9.99
N ALA A 573 -22.42 -4.57 -10.85
CA ALA A 573 -23.42 -4.11 -11.83
C ALA A 573 -23.53 -4.97 -13.10
N LYS A 574 -23.63 -6.29 -12.97
CA LYS A 574 -23.88 -7.20 -14.09
C LYS A 574 -25.35 -7.18 -14.49
N LEU A 575 -25.71 -6.34 -15.45
CA LEU A 575 -27.04 -6.30 -16.07
C LEU A 575 -26.97 -6.99 -17.44
N PRO A 576 -27.34 -8.29 -17.56
CA PRO A 576 -27.19 -9.03 -18.82
C PRO A 576 -28.02 -8.41 -19.96
N ILE A 577 -29.15 -7.79 -19.64
CA ILE A 577 -29.98 -7.04 -20.60
C ILE A 577 -30.37 -5.71 -19.96
N TYR A 578 -30.03 -4.62 -20.65
CA TYR A 578 -30.50 -3.28 -20.34
C TYR A 578 -31.07 -2.61 -21.59
N ILE A 579 -32.27 -2.05 -21.45
CA ILE A 579 -32.95 -1.22 -22.45
C ILE A 579 -33.25 0.11 -21.77
N SER A 580 -32.84 1.21 -22.39
CA SER A 580 -33.07 2.55 -21.85
C SER A 580 -34.57 2.83 -21.79
N PRO A 581 -35.15 3.12 -20.60
CA PRO A 581 -36.57 3.36 -20.47
C PRO A 581 -36.95 4.74 -21.02
N MET A 582 -38.13 4.79 -21.64
CA MET A 582 -38.80 6.04 -21.98
C MET A 582 -39.68 6.46 -20.80
N ALA A 583 -39.89 7.76 -20.65
CA ALA A 583 -40.72 8.30 -19.59
C ALA A 583 -41.51 9.52 -20.06
N LYS A 584 -42.60 9.82 -19.35
CA LYS A 584 -43.36 11.06 -19.48
C LYS A 584 -43.18 11.95 -18.25
N ALA A 585 -43.53 13.23 -18.38
CA ALA A 585 -43.22 14.25 -17.38
C ALA A 585 -43.96 14.08 -16.03
N SER A 586 -45.17 13.53 -16.03
CA SER A 586 -45.97 13.30 -14.82
C SER A 586 -47.04 12.25 -15.06
N LEU A 587 -47.78 11.86 -14.02
CA LEU A 587 -48.91 10.95 -14.14
C LEU A 587 -50.03 11.51 -15.04
N GLN A 588 -50.18 12.84 -15.07
CA GLN A 588 -51.20 13.55 -15.87
C GLN A 588 -50.76 13.88 -17.29
N ALA A 589 -49.47 13.73 -17.62
CA ALA A 589 -48.96 13.98 -18.96
C ALA A 589 -49.53 12.98 -19.98
N GLN A 590 -49.66 13.41 -21.24
CA GLN A 590 -50.17 12.58 -22.32
C GLN A 590 -49.21 11.42 -22.63
N ASP A 591 -49.75 10.26 -22.98
CA ASP A 591 -48.95 9.04 -23.18
C ASP A 591 -48.09 9.05 -24.45
N ASN A 592 -48.33 9.98 -25.37
CA ASN A 592 -47.54 10.21 -26.59
C ASN A 592 -46.36 11.17 -26.39
N GLU A 593 -46.33 11.93 -25.31
CA GLU A 593 -45.25 12.87 -24.97
C GLU A 593 -44.19 12.18 -24.11
N VAL A 594 -43.41 11.30 -24.74
CA VAL A 594 -42.34 10.53 -24.08
C VAL A 594 -40.96 11.02 -24.46
N PHE A 595 -40.02 10.89 -23.53
CA PHE A 595 -38.61 11.23 -23.67
C PHE A 595 -37.73 10.13 -23.05
N PRO A 596 -36.45 10.00 -23.45
CA PRO A 596 -35.52 9.10 -22.77
C PRO A 596 -35.30 9.52 -21.32
N LEU A 597 -35.47 8.59 -20.37
CA LEU A 597 -35.38 8.90 -18.95
C LEU A 597 -33.97 9.37 -18.55
N MET A 598 -32.92 8.81 -19.17
CA MET A 598 -31.54 9.15 -18.86
C MET A 598 -31.21 10.61 -19.21
N ASP A 599 -31.68 11.10 -20.36
CA ASP A 599 -31.48 12.50 -20.78
C ASP A 599 -32.13 13.47 -19.78
N LYS A 600 -33.36 13.14 -19.35
CA LYS A 600 -34.10 13.95 -18.38
C LYS A 600 -33.45 13.95 -17.00
N LEU A 601 -32.80 12.84 -16.64
CA LEU A 601 -32.01 12.74 -15.42
C LEU A 601 -30.71 13.54 -15.51
N GLN A 602 -30.02 13.55 -16.66
CA GLN A 602 -28.83 14.40 -16.84
C GLN A 602 -29.18 15.89 -16.74
N GLU A 603 -30.32 16.32 -17.30
CA GLU A 603 -30.88 17.67 -17.08
C GLU A 603 -31.10 17.93 -15.58
N PHE A 604 -31.69 16.98 -14.85
CA PHE A 604 -31.87 17.09 -13.41
C PHE A 604 -30.52 17.26 -12.67
N LEU A 605 -29.53 16.43 -12.97
CA LEU A 605 -28.22 16.45 -12.32
C LEU A 605 -27.46 17.77 -12.53
N THR A 606 -27.65 18.42 -13.69
CA THR A 606 -27.03 19.72 -14.00
C THR A 606 -27.82 20.93 -13.51
N SER A 607 -29.10 20.79 -13.23
CA SER A 607 -29.96 21.87 -12.72
C SER A 607 -29.74 22.22 -11.24
N ASN A 608 -30.45 23.23 -10.72
CA ASN A 608 -30.51 23.52 -9.27
C ASN A 608 -31.50 22.65 -8.49
N ARG A 609 -32.18 21.71 -9.16
CA ARG A 609 -33.13 20.79 -8.51
C ARG A 609 -32.41 19.82 -7.58
N GLN A 610 -33.12 19.41 -6.52
CA GLN A 610 -32.58 18.56 -5.46
C GLN A 610 -33.17 17.15 -5.46
N VAL A 611 -34.45 16.99 -5.83
CA VAL A 611 -35.14 15.70 -5.79
C VAL A 611 -35.73 15.37 -7.16
N MET A 612 -35.46 14.15 -7.65
CA MET A 612 -36.10 13.56 -8.82
C MET A 612 -36.85 12.28 -8.42
N LEU A 613 -38.16 12.26 -8.62
CA LEU A 613 -39.02 11.11 -8.38
C LEU A 613 -39.23 10.31 -9.68
N ILE A 614 -38.85 9.04 -9.67
CA ILE A 614 -39.04 8.10 -10.77
C ILE A 614 -40.21 7.17 -10.43
N LEU A 615 -41.29 7.28 -11.20
CA LEU A 615 -42.50 6.49 -11.06
C LEU A 615 -42.61 5.43 -12.13
N GLY A 616 -43.40 4.40 -11.84
CA GLY A 616 -43.74 3.37 -12.80
C GLY A 616 -44.34 2.15 -12.13
N ASP A 617 -44.97 1.30 -12.91
CA ASP A 617 -45.63 0.10 -12.42
C ASP A 617 -44.64 -0.94 -11.86
N SER A 618 -45.17 -1.90 -11.12
CA SER A 618 -44.40 -3.07 -10.68
C SER A 618 -43.84 -3.81 -11.90
N GLY A 619 -42.51 -3.97 -11.97
CA GLY A 619 -41.82 -4.61 -13.10
C GLY A 619 -41.47 -3.67 -14.27
N ALA A 620 -41.75 -2.37 -14.18
CA ALA A 620 -41.47 -1.39 -15.24
C ALA A 620 -39.96 -1.13 -15.49
N GLY A 621 -39.06 -1.65 -14.65
CA GLY A 621 -37.60 -1.49 -14.82
C GLY A 621 -36.94 -0.38 -13.99
N LYS A 622 -37.62 0.19 -12.98
CA LYS A 622 -37.08 1.23 -12.08
C LYS A 622 -35.74 0.83 -11.43
N SER A 623 -35.72 -0.31 -10.75
CA SER A 623 -34.51 -0.82 -10.08
C SER A 623 -33.36 -1.09 -11.07
N THR A 624 -33.69 -1.60 -12.25
CA THR A 624 -32.71 -1.85 -13.32
C THR A 624 -32.12 -0.54 -13.83
N PHE A 625 -32.96 0.49 -14.02
CA PHE A 625 -32.50 1.83 -14.38
C PHE A 625 -31.60 2.44 -13.30
N ASN A 626 -32.00 2.37 -12.03
CA ASN A 626 -31.22 2.93 -10.92
C ASN A 626 -29.83 2.28 -10.77
N LYS A 627 -29.73 0.96 -10.95
CA LYS A 627 -28.44 0.25 -10.96
C LYS A 627 -27.58 0.63 -12.17
N HIS A 628 -28.19 0.75 -13.35
CA HIS A 628 -27.48 1.21 -14.55
C HIS A 628 -26.97 2.64 -14.39
N LEU A 629 -27.78 3.51 -13.79
CA LEU A 629 -27.42 4.88 -13.47
C LEU A 629 -26.21 4.93 -12.54
N GLU A 630 -26.22 4.18 -11.44
CA GLU A 630 -25.08 4.14 -10.52
C GLU A 630 -23.79 3.69 -11.25
N HIS A 631 -23.88 2.62 -12.05
CA HIS A 631 -22.75 2.15 -12.86
C HIS A 631 -22.24 3.22 -13.84
N HIS A 632 -23.14 3.92 -14.54
CA HIS A 632 -22.79 5.01 -15.46
C HIS A 632 -22.07 6.14 -14.72
N LEU A 633 -22.62 6.60 -13.59
CA LEU A 633 -22.03 7.67 -12.79
C LEU A 633 -20.66 7.28 -12.21
N TRP A 634 -20.48 6.03 -11.78
CA TRP A 634 -19.17 5.54 -11.36
C TRP A 634 -18.19 5.41 -12.52
N THR A 635 -18.65 5.10 -13.73
CA THR A 635 -17.79 5.06 -14.92
C THR A 635 -17.26 6.46 -15.23
N GLU A 636 -18.09 7.49 -15.10
CA GLU A 636 -17.72 8.89 -15.36
C GLU A 636 -17.09 9.62 -14.17
N TYR A 637 -17.08 9.00 -12.97
CA TYR A 637 -16.57 9.62 -11.75
C TYR A 637 -15.11 10.10 -11.90
N ARG A 638 -14.88 11.34 -11.45
CA ARG A 638 -13.56 11.95 -11.33
C ARG A 638 -13.31 12.32 -9.88
N CYS A 639 -12.04 12.27 -9.46
CA CYS A 639 -11.59 12.69 -8.13
C CYS A 639 -12.19 14.06 -7.75
N GLY A 640 -12.69 14.18 -6.52
CA GLY A 640 -13.41 15.39 -6.07
C GLY A 640 -14.88 15.52 -6.53
N GLY A 641 -15.34 14.68 -7.46
CA GLY A 641 -16.69 14.74 -8.02
C GLY A 641 -17.80 14.28 -7.06
N PRO A 642 -19.09 14.46 -7.45
CA PRO A 642 -20.22 13.93 -6.70
C PRO A 642 -20.18 12.40 -6.63
N ILE A 643 -20.34 11.85 -5.43
CA ILE A 643 -20.26 10.42 -5.14
C ILE A 643 -21.61 9.75 -5.41
N PRO A 644 -21.71 8.80 -6.36
CA PRO A 644 -22.93 8.02 -6.57
C PRO A 644 -23.12 7.02 -5.43
N LEU A 645 -24.33 6.93 -4.89
CA LEU A 645 -24.64 5.95 -3.83
C LEU A 645 -26.02 5.34 -4.08
N PHE A 646 -26.05 4.10 -4.57
CA PHE A 646 -27.29 3.32 -4.66
C PHE A 646 -27.68 2.72 -3.32
N ILE A 647 -28.94 2.92 -2.94
CA ILE A 647 -29.52 2.48 -1.68
C ILE A 647 -30.80 1.71 -1.96
N ASN A 648 -30.82 0.44 -1.55
CA ASN A 648 -32.01 -0.40 -1.58
C ASN A 648 -32.80 -0.17 -0.29
N LEU A 649 -33.81 0.71 -0.32
CA LEU A 649 -34.52 1.15 0.90
C LEU A 649 -35.09 -0.01 1.75
N PRO A 650 -35.64 -1.10 1.17
CA PRO A 650 -36.18 -2.22 1.95
C PRO A 650 -35.12 -3.06 2.67
N ALA A 651 -33.84 -2.89 2.32
CA ALA A 651 -32.74 -3.58 3.00
C ALA A 651 -32.32 -2.87 4.30
N LEU A 652 -32.64 -1.57 4.45
CA LEU A 652 -32.29 -0.77 5.62
C LEU A 652 -33.30 -0.91 6.75
N GLN A 653 -32.84 -0.75 7.99
CA GLN A 653 -33.69 -0.76 9.17
C GLN A 653 -34.37 0.60 9.41
N ASN A 654 -33.64 1.71 9.26
CA ASN A 654 -34.14 3.06 9.57
C ASN A 654 -33.90 4.07 8.44
N PRO A 655 -34.49 3.85 7.24
CA PRO A 655 -34.28 4.72 6.07
C PRO A 655 -34.77 6.17 6.25
N SER A 656 -35.54 6.46 7.31
CA SER A 656 -36.07 7.80 7.58
C SER A 656 -35.14 8.71 8.39
N LYS A 657 -34.08 8.21 9.04
CA LYS A 657 -33.26 9.03 9.96
C LYS A 657 -31.76 8.98 9.73
N ASP A 658 -31.21 7.84 9.32
CA ASP A 658 -29.75 7.68 9.20
C ASP A 658 -29.34 6.94 7.92
N LEU A 659 -30.05 7.24 6.82
CA LEU A 659 -29.96 6.50 5.57
C LEU A 659 -28.53 6.47 4.98
N MET A 660 -27.83 7.62 5.02
CA MET A 660 -26.48 7.72 4.46
C MET A 660 -25.45 6.98 5.32
N SER A 661 -25.47 7.16 6.64
CA SER A 661 -24.48 6.56 7.52
C SER A 661 -24.69 5.05 7.64
N GLU A 662 -25.94 4.56 7.67
CA GLU A 662 -26.25 3.13 7.64
C GLU A 662 -25.66 2.48 6.37
N GLN A 663 -25.88 3.09 5.20
CA GLN A 663 -25.33 2.58 3.94
C GLN A 663 -23.79 2.62 3.90
N LEU A 664 -23.17 3.72 4.31
CA LEU A 664 -21.70 3.84 4.28
C LEU A 664 -21.02 2.87 5.26
N LYS A 665 -21.64 2.60 6.42
CA LYS A 665 -21.18 1.56 7.36
C LYS A 665 -21.24 0.16 6.75
N GLU A 666 -22.27 -0.16 5.96
CA GLU A 666 -22.33 -1.42 5.20
C GLU A 666 -21.17 -1.56 4.19
N HIS A 667 -20.59 -0.43 3.75
CA HIS A 667 -19.39 -0.38 2.90
C HIS A 667 -18.08 -0.27 3.68
N ASN A 668 -18.10 -0.50 5.00
CA ASN A 668 -16.94 -0.46 5.90
C ASN A 668 -16.30 0.91 6.09
N PHE A 669 -17.06 2.01 5.90
CA PHE A 669 -16.58 3.34 6.28
C PHE A 669 -16.70 3.54 7.80
N SER A 670 -15.67 4.13 8.42
CA SER A 670 -15.65 4.51 9.84
C SER A 670 -16.45 5.80 10.11
N GLU A 671 -16.77 6.09 11.37
CA GLU A 671 -17.50 7.33 11.68
C GLU A 671 -16.72 8.60 11.37
N GLU A 672 -15.40 8.58 11.52
CA GLU A 672 -14.56 9.71 11.16
C GLU A 672 -14.59 9.98 9.65
N GLN A 673 -14.53 8.91 8.85
CA GLN A 673 -14.63 8.99 7.38
C GLN A 673 -16.03 9.47 6.96
N ILE A 674 -17.08 8.96 7.58
CA ILE A 674 -18.46 9.37 7.31
C ILE A 674 -18.63 10.86 7.64
N GLN A 675 -18.05 11.35 8.73
CA GLN A 675 -18.10 12.75 9.10
C GLN A 675 -17.32 13.65 8.12
N GLU A 676 -16.16 13.20 7.62
CA GLU A 676 -15.40 13.90 6.57
C GLU A 676 -16.21 13.99 5.26
N LEU A 677 -16.78 12.87 4.81
CA LEU A 677 -17.63 12.82 3.62
C LEU A 677 -18.83 13.74 3.75
N LYS A 678 -19.46 13.76 4.94
CA LYS A 678 -20.62 14.59 5.25
C LYS A 678 -20.32 16.08 5.18
N GLN A 679 -19.12 16.49 5.59
CA GLN A 679 -18.72 17.91 5.63
C GLN A 679 -18.20 18.43 4.29
N HIS A 680 -17.53 17.59 3.52
CA HIS A 680 -16.73 18.04 2.38
C HIS A 680 -17.19 17.54 1.01
N ARG A 681 -18.05 16.52 0.95
CA ARG A 681 -18.41 15.85 -0.31
C ARG A 681 -19.87 16.04 -0.69
N LYS A 682 -20.12 15.94 -2.00
CA LYS A 682 -21.45 15.93 -2.60
C LYS A 682 -21.81 14.50 -2.99
N PHE A 683 -23.10 14.16 -2.90
CA PHE A 683 -23.60 12.84 -3.25
C PHE A 683 -24.73 12.91 -4.28
N ILE A 684 -24.78 11.90 -5.14
CA ILE A 684 -25.97 11.55 -5.94
C ILE A 684 -26.54 10.28 -5.32
N VAL A 685 -27.57 10.44 -4.50
CA VAL A 685 -28.17 9.35 -3.73
C VAL A 685 -29.32 8.77 -4.54
N ILE A 686 -29.26 7.47 -4.83
CA ILE A 686 -30.24 6.75 -5.65
C ILE A 686 -30.99 5.77 -4.76
N CYS A 687 -32.14 6.21 -4.26
CA CYS A 687 -32.99 5.41 -3.38
C CYS A 687 -33.99 4.59 -4.18
N ASP A 688 -33.94 3.27 -4.05
CA ASP A 688 -34.83 2.34 -4.74
C ASP A 688 -35.83 1.68 -3.78
N GLY A 689 -37.10 1.63 -4.19
CA GLY A 689 -38.13 0.87 -3.46
C GLY A 689 -38.81 1.63 -2.31
N TYR A 690 -39.15 2.91 -2.48
CA TYR A 690 -39.83 3.69 -1.42
C TYR A 690 -41.15 3.06 -0.95
N ASP A 691 -41.93 2.53 -1.90
CA ASP A 691 -43.19 1.82 -1.60
C ASP A 691 -42.97 0.48 -0.89
N GLU A 692 -41.84 -0.18 -1.14
CA GLU A 692 -41.53 -1.49 -0.59
C GLU A 692 -41.13 -1.40 0.88
N SER A 693 -40.52 -0.28 1.30
CA SER A 693 -40.25 0.07 2.70
C SER A 693 -41.47 0.64 3.46
N GLN A 694 -42.64 0.70 2.83
CA GLN A 694 -43.88 1.24 3.42
C GLN A 694 -43.73 2.68 3.97
N LEU A 695 -42.88 3.49 3.35
CA LEU A 695 -42.59 4.84 3.83
C LEU A 695 -43.71 5.82 3.49
N THR A 696 -43.98 6.72 4.43
CA THR A 696 -44.95 7.81 4.27
C THR A 696 -44.33 9.19 4.52
N VAL A 697 -43.06 9.23 4.89
CA VAL A 697 -42.30 10.44 5.23
C VAL A 697 -41.48 10.95 4.05
N ASN A 698 -41.16 12.24 4.07
CA ASN A 698 -40.24 12.83 3.13
C ASN A 698 -38.79 12.52 3.50
N ILE A 699 -38.13 11.63 2.74
CA ILE A 699 -36.75 11.17 3.00
C ILE A 699 -35.75 12.32 2.94
N HIS A 700 -35.96 13.28 2.04
CA HIS A 700 -35.07 14.44 1.90
C HIS A 700 -35.00 15.21 3.21
N ASP A 701 -36.16 15.54 3.77
CA ASP A 701 -36.23 16.37 4.97
C ASP A 701 -35.95 15.56 6.23
N SER A 702 -36.43 14.31 6.30
CA SER A 702 -36.23 13.46 7.47
C SER A 702 -34.75 13.10 7.71
N ASN A 703 -33.95 13.04 6.64
CA ASN A 703 -32.49 12.88 6.71
C ASN A 703 -31.73 14.23 6.67
N SER A 704 -32.43 15.36 6.76
CA SER A 704 -31.85 16.72 6.79
C SER A 704 -30.91 17.02 5.61
N PHE A 705 -31.22 16.51 4.42
CA PHE A 705 -30.40 16.75 3.22
C PHE A 705 -30.40 18.24 2.84
N ASN A 706 -29.26 18.70 2.34
CA ASN A 706 -29.02 20.07 1.91
C ASN A 706 -29.26 21.14 2.99
N THR A 707 -29.19 20.75 4.27
CA THR A 707 -29.19 21.66 5.42
C THR A 707 -27.76 22.03 5.82
N SER A 708 -27.55 23.22 6.39
CA SER A 708 -26.21 23.68 6.81
C SER A 708 -25.51 22.67 7.73
N GLY A 709 -24.29 22.26 7.38
CA GLY A 709 -23.50 21.28 8.14
C GLY A 709 -23.98 19.83 8.02
N GLN A 710 -24.92 19.54 7.11
CA GLN A 710 -25.43 18.20 6.81
C GLN A 710 -25.07 17.78 5.38
N TRP A 711 -25.52 16.58 4.97
CA TRP A 711 -25.24 15.97 3.68
C TRP A 711 -25.65 16.86 2.50
N ASN A 712 -24.74 17.06 1.54
CA ASN A 712 -25.03 17.74 0.28
C ASN A 712 -25.41 16.71 -0.80
N VAL A 713 -26.68 16.69 -1.21
CA VAL A 713 -27.28 15.56 -1.93
C VAL A 713 -28.15 16.02 -3.09
N LYS A 714 -27.98 15.37 -4.25
CA LYS A 714 -29.07 15.19 -5.22
C LYS A 714 -29.71 13.83 -5.00
N LEU A 715 -31.02 13.81 -4.74
CA LEU A 715 -31.77 12.61 -4.43
C LEU A 715 -32.57 12.16 -5.65
N VAL A 716 -32.30 10.95 -6.13
CA VAL A 716 -33.14 10.22 -7.08
C VAL A 716 -33.88 9.16 -6.29
N ILE A 717 -35.21 9.13 -6.38
CA ILE A 717 -36.03 8.21 -5.60
C ILE A 717 -37.04 7.49 -6.49
N SER A 718 -37.12 6.17 -6.36
CA SER A 718 -38.08 5.36 -7.12
C SER A 718 -39.28 4.94 -6.28
N CYS A 719 -40.47 4.96 -6.89
CA CYS A 719 -41.70 4.53 -6.24
C CYS A 719 -42.69 3.94 -7.26
N ARG A 720 -43.55 3.03 -6.81
CA ARG A 720 -44.71 2.58 -7.59
C ARG A 720 -45.80 3.63 -7.67
N SER A 721 -46.31 3.83 -8.88
CA SER A 721 -47.45 4.73 -9.12
C SER A 721 -48.69 4.34 -8.30
N GLN A 722 -48.91 3.04 -8.06
CA GLN A 722 -50.06 2.52 -7.29
C GLN A 722 -49.99 2.81 -5.78
N TYR A 723 -48.80 3.15 -5.25
CA TYR A 723 -48.62 3.45 -3.83
C TYR A 723 -48.93 4.93 -3.49
N LEU A 724 -49.25 5.73 -4.52
CA LEU A 724 -49.44 7.16 -4.39
C LEU A 724 -50.91 7.51 -4.07
N GLY A 725 -51.12 8.31 -3.03
CA GLY A 725 -52.40 8.99 -2.77
C GLY A 725 -52.55 10.29 -3.57
N GLN A 726 -53.64 11.03 -3.40
CA GLN A 726 -53.88 12.29 -4.13
C GLN A 726 -52.80 13.35 -3.87
N ASP A 727 -52.39 13.50 -2.61
CA ASP A 727 -51.40 14.51 -2.19
C ASP A 727 -49.99 13.92 -2.01
N TYR A 728 -49.61 12.96 -2.86
CA TYR A 728 -48.35 12.24 -2.69
C TYR A 728 -47.10 13.12 -2.77
N ARG A 729 -47.18 14.28 -3.45
CA ARG A 729 -46.05 15.19 -3.66
C ARG A 729 -45.48 15.73 -2.35
N ASP A 730 -46.28 15.86 -1.30
CA ASP A 730 -45.83 16.29 0.04
C ASP A 730 -44.78 15.34 0.64
N ARG A 731 -44.73 14.08 0.16
CA ARG A 731 -43.75 13.08 0.56
C ARG A 731 -42.41 13.18 -0.16
N PHE A 732 -42.27 14.04 -1.17
CA PHE A 732 -41.05 14.10 -1.99
C PHE A 732 -40.56 15.51 -2.28
N VAL A 733 -41.43 16.53 -2.26
CA VAL A 733 -41.02 17.92 -2.49
C VAL A 733 -40.23 18.42 -1.28
N PRO A 734 -38.97 18.88 -1.45
CA PRO A 734 -38.19 19.47 -0.35
C PRO A 734 -38.89 20.67 0.28
N HIS A 735 -38.73 20.86 1.60
CA HIS A 735 -39.13 22.13 2.22
C HIS A 735 -38.07 23.21 1.94
N GLY A 736 -38.48 24.36 1.42
CA GLY A 736 -37.57 25.48 1.16
C GLY A 736 -37.12 26.16 2.46
N GLY A 737 -35.83 26.44 2.59
CA GLY A 737 -35.17 26.97 3.80
C GLY A 737 -35.54 28.40 4.24
N GLY A 738 -36.73 28.90 3.91
CA GLY A 738 -37.24 30.20 4.37
C GLY A 738 -38.10 30.10 5.64
N HIS A 739 -38.24 31.20 6.38
CA HIS A 739 -39.01 31.33 7.64
C HIS A 739 -40.49 30.88 7.59
N TYR A 740 -41.02 30.54 6.41
CA TYR A 740 -42.40 30.11 6.21
C TYR A 740 -42.55 28.64 5.78
N ASN A 741 -41.49 27.82 5.77
CA ASN A 741 -41.54 26.41 5.33
C ASN A 741 -42.28 26.25 3.99
N ARG A 742 -42.02 27.12 3.01
CA ARG A 742 -42.70 27.02 1.71
C ARG A 742 -42.23 25.77 0.98
N PRO A 743 -43.14 24.99 0.34
CA PRO A 743 -42.75 23.86 -0.50
C PRO A 743 -41.80 24.32 -1.60
N GLY A 744 -40.64 23.69 -1.71
CA GLY A 744 -39.63 23.95 -2.73
C GLY A 744 -39.98 23.28 -4.05
N VAL A 745 -41.14 23.61 -4.63
CA VAL A 745 -41.65 22.97 -5.86
C VAL A 745 -40.65 23.09 -7.00
N ASP A 746 -39.92 24.20 -7.09
CA ASP A 746 -38.87 24.43 -8.10
C ASP A 746 -37.65 23.52 -7.92
N LEU A 747 -37.48 22.91 -6.75
CA LEU A 747 -36.40 21.97 -6.42
C LEU A 747 -36.78 20.52 -6.73
N PHE A 748 -38.03 20.26 -7.12
CA PHE A 748 -38.59 18.95 -7.37
C PHE A 748 -38.85 18.70 -8.85
N GLN A 749 -38.63 17.46 -9.28
CA GLN A 749 -38.97 16.97 -10.61
C GLN A 749 -39.48 15.53 -10.52
N GLU A 750 -40.37 15.15 -11.42
CA GLU A 750 -40.83 13.76 -11.54
C GLU A 750 -40.73 13.28 -12.99
N ALA A 751 -40.67 11.96 -13.15
CA ALA A 751 -40.76 11.27 -14.42
C ALA A 751 -41.46 9.93 -14.22
N VAL A 752 -42.37 9.57 -15.12
CA VAL A 752 -43.12 8.30 -15.06
C VAL A 752 -42.66 7.43 -16.20
N ILE A 753 -42.08 6.27 -15.90
CA ILE A 753 -41.66 5.28 -16.90
C ILE A 753 -42.86 4.85 -17.73
N SER A 754 -42.71 4.96 -19.04
CA SER A 754 -43.69 4.50 -20.02
C SER A 754 -43.52 3.01 -20.30
N PRO A 755 -44.60 2.29 -20.66
CA PRO A 755 -44.49 0.90 -21.12
C PRO A 755 -43.58 0.79 -22.35
N PHE A 756 -42.92 -0.35 -22.53
CA PHE A 756 -42.03 -0.56 -23.68
C PHE A 756 -42.76 -0.41 -25.02
N SER A 757 -42.11 0.25 -25.96
CA SER A 757 -42.52 0.24 -27.38
C SER A 757 -42.25 -1.12 -28.02
N THR A 758 -42.82 -1.35 -29.20
CA THR A 758 -42.57 -2.58 -29.97
C THR A 758 -41.09 -2.72 -30.34
N GLU A 759 -40.40 -1.60 -30.62
CA GLU A 759 -38.97 -1.55 -30.87
C GLU A 759 -38.17 -1.92 -29.61
N GLN A 760 -38.50 -1.35 -28.45
CA GLN A 760 -37.82 -1.70 -27.18
C GLN A 760 -38.01 -3.18 -26.81
N ILE A 761 -39.17 -3.77 -27.11
CA ILE A 761 -39.41 -5.21 -26.95
C ILE A 761 -38.49 -6.01 -27.89
N LYS A 762 -38.43 -5.63 -29.17
CA LYS A 762 -37.56 -6.28 -30.15
C LYS A 762 -36.09 -6.24 -29.72
N ASP A 763 -35.60 -5.06 -29.34
CA ASP A 763 -34.22 -4.85 -28.86
C ASP A 763 -33.92 -5.70 -27.62
N TYR A 764 -34.91 -5.86 -26.72
CA TYR A 764 -34.78 -6.74 -25.56
C TYR A 764 -34.61 -8.21 -26.00
N VAL A 765 -35.43 -8.68 -26.94
CA VAL A 765 -35.37 -10.06 -27.46
C VAL A 765 -34.05 -10.32 -28.19
N GLU A 766 -33.58 -9.38 -29.01
CA GLU A 766 -32.27 -9.45 -29.68
C GLU A 766 -31.12 -9.64 -28.69
N LYS A 767 -31.17 -8.98 -27.53
CA LYS A 767 -30.18 -9.15 -26.45
C LYS A 767 -30.41 -10.41 -25.60
N TYR A 768 -31.64 -10.93 -25.55
CA TYR A 768 -32.01 -12.11 -24.77
C TYR A 768 -31.57 -13.43 -25.40
N VAL A 769 -31.81 -13.59 -26.71
CA VAL A 769 -31.48 -14.81 -27.47
C VAL A 769 -30.03 -15.29 -27.30
N PRO A 770 -28.99 -14.44 -27.33
CA PRO A 770 -27.59 -14.89 -27.22
C PRO A 770 -27.14 -15.24 -25.80
N LEU A 771 -27.96 -15.02 -24.75
CA LEU A 771 -27.53 -15.29 -23.37
C LEU A 771 -27.31 -16.78 -23.10
N GLU A 772 -28.08 -17.65 -23.74
CA GLU A 772 -28.01 -19.10 -23.59
C GLU A 772 -28.26 -19.78 -24.95
N PRO A 773 -27.73 -21.00 -25.19
CA PRO A 773 -28.06 -21.76 -26.39
C PRO A 773 -29.57 -22.03 -26.43
N ARG A 774 -30.27 -21.45 -27.40
CA ARG A 774 -31.72 -21.53 -27.57
C ARG A 774 -32.07 -21.94 -28.99
N ASP A 775 -33.19 -22.66 -29.14
CA ASP A 775 -33.67 -23.14 -30.43
C ASP A 775 -34.36 -22.06 -31.26
N TRP A 776 -34.90 -21.02 -30.61
CA TRP A 776 -35.66 -19.94 -31.25
C TRP A 776 -34.79 -18.72 -31.51
N ARG A 777 -34.94 -18.13 -32.69
CA ARG A 777 -34.35 -16.85 -33.08
C ARG A 777 -35.23 -15.68 -32.63
N THR A 778 -34.71 -14.47 -32.74
CA THR A 778 -35.46 -13.24 -32.43
C THR A 778 -36.77 -13.17 -33.22
N GLU A 779 -36.74 -13.51 -34.50
CA GLU A 779 -37.92 -13.48 -35.37
C GLU A 779 -39.00 -14.45 -34.88
N ASP A 780 -38.59 -15.65 -34.44
CA ASP A 780 -39.50 -16.67 -33.92
C ASP A 780 -40.22 -16.16 -32.66
N TYR A 781 -39.47 -15.58 -31.72
CA TYR A 781 -40.06 -14.99 -30.52
C TYR A 781 -41.02 -13.85 -30.84
N MET A 782 -40.66 -12.93 -31.73
CA MET A 782 -41.51 -11.79 -32.11
C MET A 782 -42.78 -12.24 -32.83
N ASP A 783 -42.70 -13.25 -33.71
CA ASP A 783 -43.86 -13.88 -34.36
C ASP A 783 -44.81 -14.48 -33.31
N LYS A 784 -44.29 -15.22 -32.32
CA LYS A 784 -45.15 -15.82 -31.27
C LYS A 784 -45.75 -14.78 -30.33
N LEU A 785 -44.99 -13.76 -29.94
CA LEU A 785 -45.49 -12.68 -29.09
C LEU A 785 -46.66 -11.94 -29.74
N THR A 786 -46.60 -11.71 -31.05
CA THR A 786 -47.64 -11.02 -31.83
C THR A 786 -48.84 -11.92 -32.16
N THR A 787 -48.62 -13.21 -32.37
CA THR A 787 -49.68 -14.17 -32.72
C THR A 787 -50.57 -14.54 -31.53
N VAL A 788 -50.03 -14.62 -30.31
CA VAL A 788 -50.81 -14.98 -29.12
C VAL A 788 -51.66 -13.80 -28.64
N PRO A 789 -53.00 -13.94 -28.55
CA PRO A 789 -53.88 -12.85 -28.14
C PRO A 789 -53.53 -12.26 -26.78
N ASN A 790 -53.56 -10.91 -26.68
CA ASN A 790 -53.27 -10.11 -25.49
C ASN A 790 -51.83 -10.20 -24.93
N LEU A 791 -50.95 -11.00 -25.54
CA LEU A 791 -49.60 -11.19 -25.01
C LEU A 791 -48.72 -9.96 -25.25
N MET A 792 -48.80 -9.34 -26.43
CA MET A 792 -48.07 -8.10 -26.74
C MET A 792 -48.31 -7.00 -25.70
N ASP A 793 -49.56 -6.82 -25.25
CA ASP A 793 -49.88 -5.80 -24.25
C ASP A 793 -49.31 -6.12 -22.87
N LEU A 794 -49.23 -7.40 -22.50
CA LEU A 794 -48.61 -7.84 -21.25
C LEU A 794 -47.10 -7.62 -21.25
N VAL A 795 -46.43 -7.92 -22.35
CA VAL A 795 -44.97 -7.85 -22.46
C VAL A 795 -44.42 -6.43 -22.68
N LYS A 796 -45.30 -5.42 -22.79
CA LYS A 796 -44.88 -4.01 -22.60
C LYS A 796 -44.28 -3.76 -21.22
N ASN A 797 -44.57 -4.62 -20.24
CA ASN A 797 -43.88 -4.64 -18.95
C ASN A 797 -42.60 -5.50 -19.06
N PRO A 798 -41.40 -4.94 -18.83
CA PRO A 798 -40.12 -5.64 -19.02
C PRO A 798 -39.98 -6.93 -18.21
N PHE A 799 -40.50 -6.94 -16.97
CA PHE A 799 -40.47 -8.16 -16.16
C PHE A 799 -41.37 -9.23 -16.75
N LEU A 800 -42.59 -8.89 -17.19
CA LEU A 800 -43.47 -9.86 -17.87
C LEU A 800 -42.90 -10.35 -19.20
N LEU A 801 -42.21 -9.50 -19.96
CA LEU A 801 -41.48 -9.90 -21.16
C LEU A 801 -40.46 -10.99 -20.83
N SER A 802 -39.63 -10.78 -19.80
CA SER A 802 -38.64 -11.79 -19.39
C SER A 802 -39.28 -13.14 -19.02
N LEU A 803 -40.41 -13.13 -18.30
CA LEU A 803 -41.14 -14.35 -17.96
C LEU A 803 -41.76 -15.02 -19.19
N ALA A 804 -42.30 -14.23 -20.11
CA ALA A 804 -42.89 -14.73 -21.34
C ALA A 804 -41.84 -15.40 -22.22
N LEU A 805 -40.69 -14.77 -22.46
CA LEU A 805 -39.63 -15.35 -23.29
C LEU A 805 -39.08 -16.67 -22.73
N GLU A 806 -39.04 -16.80 -21.41
CA GLU A 806 -38.63 -18.03 -20.74
C GLU A 806 -39.69 -19.13 -20.85
N ALA A 807 -40.97 -18.80 -20.63
CA ALA A 807 -42.04 -19.78 -20.58
C ALA A 807 -42.61 -20.18 -21.96
N LEU A 808 -42.57 -19.28 -22.95
CA LEU A 808 -43.25 -19.41 -24.23
C LEU A 808 -42.92 -20.70 -25.01
N PRO A 809 -41.66 -21.13 -25.14
CA PRO A 809 -41.33 -22.36 -25.87
C PRO A 809 -42.10 -23.58 -25.34
N GLY A 810 -42.17 -23.76 -24.02
CA GLY A 810 -42.90 -24.88 -23.40
C GLY A 810 -44.42 -24.74 -23.44
N VAL A 811 -44.96 -23.52 -23.54
CA VAL A 811 -46.42 -23.28 -23.64
C VAL A 811 -46.96 -23.67 -25.00
N ILE A 812 -46.16 -23.42 -26.03
CA ILE A 812 -46.53 -23.52 -27.44
C ILE A 812 -46.19 -24.91 -28.00
N GLU A 813 -45.27 -25.63 -27.36
CA GLU A 813 -44.91 -27.00 -27.71
C GLU A 813 -46.15 -27.91 -27.84
N GLY A 814 -46.35 -28.49 -29.03
CA GLY A 814 -47.46 -29.40 -29.32
C GLY A 814 -48.82 -28.75 -29.61
N LYS A 815 -48.95 -27.42 -29.64
CA LYS A 815 -50.22 -26.72 -29.96
C LYS A 815 -50.27 -26.24 -31.41
N GLN A 816 -51.33 -26.61 -32.14
CA GLN A 816 -51.51 -26.26 -33.56
C GLN A 816 -52.21 -24.91 -33.79
N ASP A 817 -53.07 -24.46 -32.87
CA ASP A 817 -53.79 -23.18 -32.99
C ASP A 817 -53.50 -22.25 -31.79
N LEU A 818 -52.63 -21.27 -32.03
CA LEU A 818 -52.18 -20.30 -31.03
C LEU A 818 -53.23 -19.25 -30.70
N SER A 819 -54.24 -19.05 -31.56
CA SER A 819 -55.29 -18.05 -31.38
C SER A 819 -56.28 -18.44 -30.27
N THR A 820 -56.34 -19.71 -29.90
CA THR A 820 -57.15 -20.24 -28.80
C THR A 820 -56.50 -20.03 -27.42
N ILE A 821 -55.21 -19.71 -27.38
CA ILE A 821 -54.45 -19.53 -26.14
C ILE A 821 -54.71 -18.12 -25.60
N LYS A 822 -55.60 -18.00 -24.62
CA LYS A 822 -55.78 -16.76 -23.85
C LYS A 822 -54.80 -16.76 -22.69
N ILE A 823 -53.83 -15.85 -22.71
CA ILE A 823 -52.87 -15.66 -21.61
C ILE A 823 -53.24 -14.37 -20.86
N THR A 824 -53.67 -14.53 -19.62
CA THR A 824 -53.76 -13.44 -18.64
C THR A 824 -52.47 -13.33 -17.85
N ARG A 825 -52.26 -12.21 -17.14
CA ARG A 825 -51.11 -12.03 -16.26
C ARG A 825 -50.98 -13.15 -15.19
N ALA A 826 -52.09 -13.61 -14.62
CA ALA A 826 -52.09 -14.72 -13.66
C ALA A 826 -51.66 -16.05 -14.30
N GLN A 827 -52.19 -16.37 -15.49
CA GLN A 827 -51.81 -17.57 -16.24
C GLN A 827 -50.35 -17.54 -16.70
N LEU A 828 -49.81 -16.35 -17.02
CA LEU A 828 -48.39 -16.20 -17.34
C LEU A 828 -47.51 -16.54 -16.13
N TYR A 829 -47.89 -16.09 -14.93
CA TYR A 829 -47.21 -16.50 -13.70
C TYR A 829 -47.37 -17.99 -13.42
N ASP A 830 -48.58 -18.55 -13.55
CA ASP A 830 -48.82 -19.99 -13.36
C ASP A 830 -47.88 -20.82 -14.23
N THR A 831 -47.84 -20.48 -15.51
CA THR A 831 -46.99 -21.14 -16.51
C THR A 831 -45.51 -21.01 -16.15
N PHE A 832 -45.06 -19.80 -15.82
CA PHE A 832 -43.66 -19.57 -15.47
C PHE A 832 -43.26 -20.38 -14.23
N VAL A 833 -44.09 -20.37 -13.18
CA VAL A 833 -43.78 -21.08 -11.94
C VAL A 833 -43.79 -22.59 -12.16
N GLU A 834 -44.69 -23.11 -12.99
CA GLU A 834 -44.67 -24.50 -13.44
C GLU A 834 -43.38 -24.86 -14.17
N HIS A 835 -42.99 -24.06 -15.16
CA HIS A 835 -41.74 -24.25 -15.89
C HIS A 835 -40.52 -24.21 -14.95
N TRP A 836 -40.42 -23.18 -14.11
CA TRP A 836 -39.36 -22.98 -13.12
C TRP A 836 -39.21 -24.18 -12.17
N SER A 837 -40.34 -24.67 -11.65
CA SER A 837 -40.35 -25.81 -10.74
C SER A 837 -39.92 -27.10 -11.46
N ASN A 838 -40.35 -27.31 -12.70
CA ASN A 838 -39.97 -28.48 -13.50
C ASN A 838 -38.46 -28.49 -13.85
N VAL A 839 -37.88 -27.33 -14.18
CA VAL A 839 -36.43 -27.21 -14.40
C VAL A 839 -35.66 -27.51 -13.10
N ASN A 840 -36.08 -26.92 -11.97
CA ASN A 840 -35.42 -27.13 -10.69
C ASN A 840 -35.57 -28.55 -10.15
N LYS A 841 -36.72 -29.19 -10.38
CA LYS A 841 -36.94 -30.62 -10.09
C LYS A 841 -35.91 -31.47 -10.84
N ARG A 842 -35.77 -31.29 -12.16
CA ARG A 842 -34.79 -32.02 -12.98
C ARG A 842 -33.37 -31.81 -12.47
N ARG A 843 -32.99 -30.56 -12.17
CA ARG A 843 -31.68 -30.20 -11.60
C ARG A 843 -31.40 -30.90 -10.27
N LEU A 844 -32.37 -30.94 -9.35
CA LEU A 844 -32.23 -31.62 -8.07
C LEU A 844 -32.13 -33.15 -8.25
N GLN A 845 -32.85 -33.72 -9.21
CA GLN A 845 -32.78 -35.15 -9.52
C GLN A 845 -31.42 -35.56 -10.11
N SER A 846 -30.80 -34.70 -10.92
CA SER A 846 -29.49 -34.95 -11.55
C SER A 846 -28.29 -34.63 -10.66
N ASN A 847 -28.46 -33.85 -9.60
CA ASN A 847 -27.37 -33.43 -8.72
C ASN A 847 -26.96 -34.51 -7.70
N THR A 848 -25.67 -34.52 -7.34
CA THR A 848 -25.17 -35.34 -6.22
C THR A 848 -25.60 -34.72 -4.90
N LEU A 849 -26.59 -35.32 -4.24
CA LEU A 849 -27.13 -34.86 -2.95
C LEU A 849 -26.60 -35.71 -1.78
N SER A 850 -26.61 -35.15 -0.57
CA SER A 850 -26.34 -35.92 0.65
C SER A 850 -27.40 -37.01 0.84
N ARG A 851 -27.10 -38.08 1.59
CA ARG A 851 -28.07 -39.17 1.84
C ARG A 851 -29.39 -38.66 2.46
N LYS A 852 -29.31 -37.65 3.34
CA LYS A 852 -30.49 -37.04 3.98
C LYS A 852 -31.28 -36.18 2.99
N ASP A 853 -30.61 -35.42 2.14
CA ASP A 853 -31.26 -34.59 1.11
C ASP A 853 -31.85 -35.45 0.00
N ARG A 854 -31.24 -36.59 -0.33
CA ARG A 854 -31.78 -37.54 -1.30
C ARG A 854 -33.09 -38.16 -0.81
N ALA A 855 -33.14 -38.63 0.44
CA ALA A 855 -34.36 -39.15 1.04
C ALA A 855 -35.48 -38.10 1.07
N ALA A 856 -35.16 -36.87 1.48
CA ALA A 856 -36.12 -35.75 1.48
C ALA A 856 -36.61 -35.40 0.06
N LEU A 857 -35.74 -35.46 -0.96
CA LEU A 857 -36.15 -35.25 -2.34
C LEU A 857 -37.11 -36.35 -2.80
N ASP A 858 -36.81 -37.62 -2.52
CA ASP A 858 -37.66 -38.74 -2.91
C ASP A 858 -39.04 -38.63 -2.23
N ASP A 859 -39.10 -38.27 -0.94
CA ASP A 859 -40.36 -37.97 -0.23
C ASP A 859 -41.16 -36.83 -0.89
N LEU A 860 -40.49 -35.74 -1.30
CA LEU A 860 -41.12 -34.62 -1.99
C LEU A 860 -41.61 -34.99 -3.39
N LEU A 861 -40.91 -35.89 -4.09
CA LEU A 861 -41.34 -36.41 -5.40
C LEU A 861 -42.61 -37.24 -5.26
N ASP A 862 -42.66 -38.15 -4.28
CA ASP A 862 -43.83 -38.99 -3.97
C ASP A 862 -45.04 -38.16 -3.55
N ALA A 863 -44.83 -37.09 -2.79
CA ALA A 863 -45.87 -36.16 -2.35
C ALA A 863 -46.34 -35.16 -3.42
N GLY A 864 -45.73 -35.19 -4.62
CA GLY A 864 -45.99 -34.21 -5.68
C GLY A 864 -45.18 -32.93 -5.52
N PHE A 865 -43.94 -32.96 -6.01
CA PHE A 865 -42.94 -31.89 -5.85
C PHE A 865 -43.45 -30.49 -6.24
N PHE A 866 -44.12 -30.39 -7.39
CA PHE A 866 -44.65 -29.10 -7.88
C PHE A 866 -45.65 -28.49 -6.89
N SER A 867 -46.63 -29.29 -6.44
CA SER A 867 -47.64 -28.87 -5.46
C SER A 867 -46.98 -28.40 -4.16
N LYS A 868 -45.98 -29.13 -3.66
CA LYS A 868 -45.23 -28.76 -2.45
C LYS A 868 -44.41 -27.49 -2.61
N SER A 869 -43.83 -27.26 -3.80
CA SER A 869 -43.09 -26.04 -4.14
C SER A 869 -44.01 -24.80 -4.16
N ILE A 870 -45.20 -24.93 -4.75
CA ILE A 870 -46.24 -23.88 -4.74
C ILE A 870 -46.73 -23.62 -3.31
N GLU A 871 -47.04 -24.67 -2.55
CA GLU A 871 -47.52 -24.57 -1.17
C GLU A 871 -46.50 -23.81 -0.30
N TYR A 872 -45.22 -24.18 -0.41
CA TYR A 872 -44.12 -23.50 0.29
C TYR A 872 -44.05 -22.00 -0.07
N SER A 873 -44.04 -21.66 -1.36
CA SER A 873 -43.93 -20.27 -1.84
C SER A 873 -45.14 -19.43 -1.42
N THR A 874 -46.33 -20.02 -1.48
CA THR A 874 -47.60 -19.41 -1.07
C THR A 874 -47.61 -19.12 0.44
N ARG A 875 -47.18 -20.10 1.25
CA ARG A 875 -47.09 -19.94 2.71
C ARG A 875 -46.01 -18.93 3.11
N LEU A 876 -44.89 -18.88 2.40
CA LEU A 876 -43.85 -17.88 2.62
C LEU A 876 -44.37 -16.48 2.31
N ALA A 877 -45.06 -16.32 1.18
CA ALA A 877 -45.67 -15.06 0.80
C ALA A 877 -46.67 -14.58 1.86
N LEU A 878 -47.58 -15.45 2.30
CA LEU A 878 -48.56 -15.15 3.34
C LEU A 878 -47.88 -14.75 4.66
N ALA A 879 -46.90 -15.52 5.14
CA ALA A 879 -46.17 -15.21 6.36
C ALA A 879 -45.44 -13.85 6.31
N THR A 880 -44.96 -13.46 5.11
CA THR A 880 -44.31 -12.16 4.87
C THR A 880 -45.32 -11.01 5.00
N PHE A 881 -46.53 -11.16 4.46
CA PHE A 881 -47.58 -10.14 4.57
C PHE A 881 -48.25 -10.06 5.95
N GLU A 882 -48.18 -11.12 6.74
CA GLU A 882 -48.64 -11.14 8.14
C GLU A 882 -47.72 -10.36 9.09
N GLN A 883 -46.47 -10.07 8.70
CA GLN A 883 -45.58 -9.27 9.53
C GLN A 883 -46.00 -7.79 9.54
N PRO A 884 -45.81 -7.06 10.67
CA PRO A 884 -46.19 -5.64 10.76
C PRO A 884 -45.50 -4.74 9.73
N ASP A 885 -44.25 -5.04 9.39
CA ASP A 885 -43.40 -4.30 8.45
C ASP A 885 -43.64 -4.71 6.98
N ARG A 886 -44.17 -5.92 6.73
CA ARG A 886 -44.44 -6.49 5.39
C ARG A 886 -43.24 -6.42 4.43
N ASN A 887 -42.03 -6.46 4.99
CA ASN A 887 -40.80 -6.27 4.26
C ASN A 887 -40.61 -7.39 3.21
N PRO A 888 -40.49 -7.08 1.91
CA PRO A 888 -40.21 -8.10 0.90
C PRO A 888 -38.86 -8.80 1.06
N ILE A 889 -37.92 -8.18 1.77
CA ILE A 889 -36.57 -8.69 1.98
C ILE A 889 -36.50 -9.32 3.37
N ILE A 890 -36.17 -10.61 3.40
CA ILE A 890 -36.11 -11.39 4.63
C ILE A 890 -34.65 -11.68 4.95
N GLN A 891 -34.12 -11.02 5.97
CA GLN A 891 -32.83 -11.37 6.56
C GLN A 891 -32.99 -12.61 7.43
N TYR A 892 -32.18 -13.64 7.19
CA TYR A 892 -32.14 -14.85 8.00
C TYR A 892 -30.72 -15.20 8.44
N VAL A 893 -30.48 -15.15 9.75
CA VAL A 893 -29.24 -15.62 10.39
C VAL A 893 -29.59 -16.80 11.28
N HIS A 894 -29.05 -17.98 10.98
CA HIS A 894 -29.50 -19.23 11.63
C HIS A 894 -29.45 -19.18 13.16
N TYR A 895 -28.39 -18.62 13.74
CA TYR A 895 -28.22 -18.58 15.19
C TYR A 895 -29.22 -17.63 15.88
N GLU A 896 -29.52 -16.50 15.24
CA GLU A 896 -30.40 -15.45 15.75
C GLU A 896 -31.88 -15.78 15.51
N ASP A 897 -32.21 -16.26 14.32
CA ASP A 897 -33.58 -16.47 13.85
C ASP A 897 -34.11 -17.89 14.08
N LYS A 898 -33.38 -18.78 14.76
CA LYS A 898 -33.81 -20.19 14.97
C LYS A 898 -35.19 -20.33 15.62
N ASN A 899 -35.59 -19.34 16.42
CA ASN A 899 -36.86 -19.33 17.16
C ASN A 899 -37.92 -18.41 16.52
N THR A 900 -37.63 -17.79 15.38
CA THR A 900 -38.58 -16.89 14.70
C THR A 900 -39.37 -17.65 13.64
N TRP A 901 -40.42 -17.02 13.09
CA TRP A 901 -41.21 -17.61 12.00
C TRP A 901 -40.34 -17.95 10.77
N LYS A 902 -39.25 -17.20 10.57
CA LYS A 902 -38.31 -17.35 9.45
C LYS A 902 -37.66 -18.74 9.44
N ALA A 903 -37.39 -19.33 10.60
CA ALA A 903 -36.78 -20.66 10.69
C ALA A 903 -37.62 -21.75 9.99
N LYS A 904 -38.94 -21.57 9.89
CA LYS A 904 -39.86 -22.49 9.19
C LYS A 904 -39.61 -22.53 7.68
N PHE A 905 -39.05 -21.46 7.11
CA PHE A 905 -38.84 -21.30 5.68
C PHE A 905 -37.36 -21.30 5.29
N PHE A 906 -36.47 -20.90 6.21
CA PHE A 906 -35.04 -20.75 5.94
C PHE A 906 -34.14 -21.65 6.80
N GLY A 907 -34.73 -22.52 7.62
CA GLY A 907 -34.01 -23.46 8.49
C GLY A 907 -33.18 -24.53 7.75
N GLN A 908 -32.51 -25.37 8.54
CA GLN A 908 -31.59 -26.41 8.05
C GLN A 908 -32.28 -27.73 7.67
N ASP A 909 -33.60 -27.83 7.89
CA ASP A 909 -34.39 -29.00 7.53
C ASP A 909 -34.22 -29.34 6.03
N PRO A 910 -33.90 -30.59 5.67
CA PRO A 910 -33.69 -30.99 4.27
C PRO A 910 -34.84 -30.63 3.33
N ASN A 911 -36.11 -30.82 3.73
CA ASN A 911 -37.27 -30.49 2.88
C ASN A 911 -37.34 -28.98 2.66
N VAL A 912 -37.19 -28.20 3.72
CA VAL A 912 -37.17 -26.73 3.65
C VAL A 912 -36.02 -26.23 2.77
N ARG A 913 -34.82 -26.82 2.87
CA ARG A 913 -33.67 -26.43 2.04
C ARG A 913 -33.92 -26.72 0.57
N LEU A 914 -34.47 -27.88 0.22
CA LEU A 914 -34.78 -28.27 -1.16
C LEU A 914 -35.90 -27.42 -1.76
N LEU A 915 -36.97 -27.17 -0.99
CA LEU A 915 -38.09 -26.33 -1.41
C LEU A 915 -37.65 -24.87 -1.60
N ARG A 916 -36.84 -24.33 -0.66
CA ARG A 916 -36.23 -23.00 -0.81
C ARG A 916 -35.37 -22.90 -2.06
N ALA A 917 -34.51 -23.90 -2.30
CA ALA A 917 -33.58 -23.93 -3.42
C ALA A 917 -34.25 -24.16 -4.79
N SER A 918 -35.52 -24.56 -4.80
CA SER A 918 -36.34 -24.77 -6.01
C SER A 918 -37.42 -23.71 -6.21
N SER A 919 -37.63 -22.84 -5.23
CA SER A 919 -38.56 -21.72 -5.30
C SER A 919 -37.97 -20.55 -6.10
N PRO A 920 -38.79 -19.66 -6.67
CA PRO A 920 -38.33 -18.46 -7.39
C PRO A 920 -37.84 -17.38 -6.41
N LEU A 921 -36.81 -17.72 -5.62
CA LEU A 921 -36.16 -16.88 -4.63
C LEU A 921 -34.72 -16.57 -5.04
N THR A 922 -34.29 -15.35 -4.76
CA THR A 922 -32.89 -14.92 -4.85
C THR A 922 -32.31 -14.81 -3.44
N ARG A 923 -31.01 -15.07 -3.33
CA ARG A 923 -30.26 -14.93 -2.07
C ARG A 923 -29.03 -14.06 -2.29
N THR A 924 -28.89 -13.01 -1.48
CA THR A 924 -27.70 -12.16 -1.43
C THR A 924 -27.19 -12.15 0.01
N GLY A 925 -26.09 -12.85 0.27
CA GLY A 925 -25.60 -13.08 1.64
C GLY A 925 -26.65 -13.80 2.51
N ASN A 926 -27.17 -13.11 3.52
CA ASN A 926 -28.22 -13.62 4.42
C ASN A 926 -29.62 -13.08 4.08
N LEU A 927 -29.74 -12.24 3.05
CA LEU A 927 -31.00 -11.68 2.58
C LEU A 927 -31.64 -12.61 1.55
N HIS A 928 -32.94 -12.85 1.71
CA HIS A 928 -33.74 -13.68 0.82
C HIS A 928 -34.96 -12.88 0.35
N HIS A 929 -35.27 -12.95 -0.94
CA HIS A 929 -36.47 -12.32 -1.50
C HIS A 929 -36.92 -13.07 -2.75
N PHE A 930 -38.17 -12.87 -3.16
CA PHE A 930 -38.65 -13.37 -4.45
C PHE A 930 -37.90 -12.71 -5.61
N LEU A 931 -37.81 -13.39 -6.76
CA LEU A 931 -37.19 -12.87 -7.99
C LEU A 931 -37.66 -11.45 -8.33
N HIS A 932 -38.93 -11.18 -8.06
CA HIS A 932 -39.53 -9.84 -8.17
C HIS A 932 -40.72 -9.73 -7.21
N ARG A 933 -41.01 -8.52 -6.71
CA ARG A 933 -42.09 -8.29 -5.75
C ARG A 933 -43.49 -8.63 -6.29
N SER A 934 -43.73 -8.51 -7.60
CA SER A 934 -44.99 -8.99 -8.18
C SER A 934 -45.18 -10.52 -8.06
N MET A 935 -44.10 -11.29 -7.91
CA MET A 935 -44.17 -12.73 -7.66
C MET A 935 -44.63 -13.02 -6.23
N LEU A 936 -44.11 -12.26 -5.25
CA LEU A 936 -44.59 -12.28 -3.87
C LEU A 936 -46.10 -11.95 -3.81
N GLU A 937 -46.53 -10.91 -4.52
CA GLU A 937 -47.94 -10.51 -4.62
C GLU A 937 -48.80 -11.57 -5.32
N TYR A 938 -48.28 -12.22 -6.35
CA TYR A 938 -48.96 -13.32 -7.05
C TYR A 938 -49.19 -14.51 -6.10
N PHE A 939 -48.15 -14.98 -5.39
CA PHE A 939 -48.29 -16.08 -4.44
C PHE A 939 -49.22 -15.73 -3.27
N PHE A 940 -49.17 -14.49 -2.80
CA PHE A 940 -50.13 -14.01 -1.80
C PHE A 940 -51.57 -14.01 -2.33
N SER A 941 -51.78 -13.56 -3.57
CA SER A 941 -53.10 -13.57 -4.21
C SER A 941 -53.65 -14.99 -4.34
N ARG A 942 -52.79 -15.98 -4.65
CA ARG A 942 -53.18 -17.40 -4.67
C ARG A 942 -53.68 -17.89 -3.31
N ALA A 943 -53.03 -17.47 -2.22
CA ALA A 943 -53.45 -17.83 -0.87
C ALA A 943 -54.87 -17.30 -0.52
N ILE A 944 -55.26 -16.17 -1.10
CA ILE A 944 -56.57 -15.54 -0.88
C ILE A 944 -57.65 -16.19 -1.77
N VAL A 945 -57.33 -16.47 -3.04
CA VAL A 945 -58.31 -16.94 -4.04
C VAL A 945 -58.62 -18.43 -3.92
N ASP A 946 -57.69 -19.26 -3.43
CA ASP A 946 -57.92 -20.68 -3.17
C ASP A 946 -57.70 -21.04 -1.68
N PRO A 947 -58.68 -20.72 -0.80
CA PRO A 947 -58.61 -21.08 0.63
C PRO A 947 -58.58 -22.58 0.90
N SER A 948 -59.01 -23.39 -0.08
CA SER A 948 -59.28 -24.82 0.00
C SER A 948 -58.05 -25.71 -0.17
N SER A 949 -56.90 -25.17 -0.56
CA SER A 949 -55.64 -25.91 -0.56
C SER A 949 -55.07 -26.05 0.87
N HIS A 950 -55.81 -26.66 1.82
CA HIS A 950 -55.40 -26.97 3.21
C HIS A 950 -54.69 -25.87 4.07
N VAL A 951 -54.60 -24.61 3.63
CA VAL A 951 -53.75 -23.57 4.26
C VAL A 951 -54.49 -22.75 5.34
N LEU A 952 -55.82 -22.72 5.36
CA LEU A 952 -56.59 -21.80 6.23
C LEU A 952 -57.27 -22.40 7.48
N GLU A 953 -56.92 -23.61 7.93
CA GLU A 953 -57.57 -24.20 9.12
C GLU A 953 -57.01 -23.77 10.49
N ARG A 954 -55.99 -22.89 10.57
CA ARG A 954 -55.45 -22.43 11.88
C ARG A 954 -55.56 -20.94 12.22
N SER A 955 -56.14 -20.11 11.36
CA SER A 955 -56.21 -18.65 11.61
C SER A 955 -57.62 -18.07 11.82
N ARG A 956 -58.66 -18.91 11.99
CA ARG A 956 -59.98 -18.45 12.47
C ARG A 956 -59.94 -18.10 13.97
N LYS A 957 -59.20 -17.05 14.34
CA LYS A 957 -59.39 -16.31 15.60
C LYS A 957 -59.15 -14.80 15.47
N ALA A 958 -58.96 -14.26 14.26
CA ALA A 958 -58.84 -12.82 14.04
C ALA A 958 -59.61 -12.37 12.79
N GLU A 959 -60.93 -12.57 12.78
CA GLU A 959 -61.82 -11.83 11.88
C GLU A 959 -62.25 -10.55 12.60
N PHE A 960 -61.62 -9.42 12.26
CA PHE A 960 -62.26 -8.12 12.03
C PHE A 960 -61.17 -7.18 11.44
N GLN A 961 -61.46 -6.56 10.29
CA GLN A 961 -60.62 -5.66 9.46
C GLN A 961 -59.94 -6.28 8.23
N VAL A 962 -60.74 -6.71 7.23
CA VAL A 962 -60.25 -6.86 5.83
C VAL A 962 -61.06 -6.03 4.83
N GLN A 963 -62.05 -5.23 5.28
CA GLN A 963 -62.91 -4.44 4.36
C GLN A 963 -62.37 -3.06 3.95
N ALA A 964 -61.10 -2.73 4.19
CA ALA A 964 -60.54 -1.42 3.85
C ALA A 964 -59.27 -1.51 3.00
N VAL A 965 -59.30 -2.27 1.90
CA VAL A 965 -58.27 -2.18 0.84
C VAL A 965 -58.99 -2.40 -0.50
N PHE A 966 -58.88 -1.43 -1.42
CA PHE A 966 -59.53 -1.30 -2.75
C PHE A 966 -60.87 -0.55 -2.78
N PRO A 967 -60.91 0.74 -3.21
CA PRO A 967 -62.14 1.35 -3.69
C PRO A 967 -62.38 0.92 -5.15
N VAL A 968 -63.30 -0.01 -5.37
CA VAL A 968 -63.89 -0.25 -6.70
C VAL A 968 -64.98 0.80 -6.92
N GLY A 969 -64.66 1.85 -7.68
CA GLY A 969 -65.61 2.89 -8.05
C GLY A 969 -66.60 2.40 -9.12
N ARG A 970 -67.82 2.08 -8.71
CA ARG A 970 -69.05 2.25 -9.52
C ARG A 970 -70.24 2.38 -8.61
N ARG A 971 -70.91 3.54 -8.60
CA ARG A 971 -72.37 3.58 -8.47
C ARG A 971 -72.96 4.87 -9.04
N ALA A 972 -74.14 4.66 -9.59
CA ALA A 972 -74.89 5.51 -10.47
C ALA A 972 -75.40 6.80 -9.80
N VAL A 973 -75.59 7.81 -10.64
CA VAL A 973 -76.27 9.06 -10.37
C VAL A 973 -77.71 8.77 -9.96
N GLN A 974 -78.11 9.26 -8.78
CA GLN A 974 -79.50 9.61 -8.52
C GLN A 974 -79.55 10.95 -7.80
N VAL A 975 -80.26 11.87 -8.44
CA VAL A 975 -80.49 13.26 -8.08
C VAL A 975 -81.44 13.32 -6.89
N GLU A 976 -81.12 14.12 -5.86
CA GLU A 976 -82.12 14.93 -5.17
C GLU A 976 -81.48 16.09 -4.38
N ARG A 977 -82.24 17.20 -4.36
CA ARG A 977 -81.87 18.58 -3.98
C ARG A 977 -82.07 18.85 -2.46
N PRO A 978 -81.64 20.01 -1.95
CA PRO A 978 -81.16 20.18 -0.57
C PRO A 978 -82.20 20.77 0.39
N SER A 979 -81.93 20.61 1.69
CA SER A 979 -82.43 21.48 2.75
C SER A 979 -81.39 21.62 3.86
N GLU A 980 -80.75 22.79 3.91
CA GLU A 980 -80.10 23.41 5.08
C GLU A 980 -81.15 23.76 6.17
N PRO A 981 -80.78 24.35 7.33
CA PRO A 981 -79.70 24.00 8.28
C PRO A 981 -80.20 24.04 9.74
N SER A 982 -79.39 23.60 10.71
CA SER A 982 -79.39 24.22 12.05
C SER A 982 -78.08 24.00 12.80
N CYS A 983 -77.60 25.13 13.34
CA CYS A 983 -76.40 25.32 14.16
C CYS A 983 -76.38 24.49 15.45
N GLY A 984 -75.16 24.23 15.91
CA GLY A 984 -74.79 23.80 17.26
C GLY A 984 -73.29 23.72 17.37
#